data_AF-A0A662S4V7-F1
#
_entry.id   AF-A0A662S4V7-F1
#
_cell.length_a   1.000
_cell.length_b   1.000
_cell.length_c   1.000
_cell.angle_alpha   90.00
_cell.angle_beta   90.00
_cell.angle_gamma   90.00
#
_symmetry.space_group_name_H-M   'P 1'
#
loop_
_entity.id
_entity.type
_entity.pdbx_description
1 polymer ?
#
loop_
_entity_poly.entity_id
_entity_poly.type
_entity_poly.pdbx_seq_one_letter_code
_entity_poly.pdbx_strand_id
1 'polypeptide(L)'
;MNLYRALAALAVLALLANAAHGLAQPDVEMSVSASAQASPPGGEVEVRVSLVGLSGAQEEGILHVSLVRAGEVISSASPRLLQIPPGEATSVSVSLGVPEDAAPGVYAIRITLSMGGESASRELTFYVSPTLSQIAELAMRLTAVDERLDRLTQVRGDDPRVQALSALRESLSIKFGELARLAVEGGDPVKAAKLYEEISSSLDGMEGEIDEVSDLRIFFWSFSRELDLSLSFSPQLSLEFWTKVATASIWVLLIALALFPFYSTGYNTLATLVVRELGLGEEALESVNSRAVEMLKRVQKELRVASSMRGMVMVALAGALASVGMMADNVTAVIGSMLLAPLMSTFVAGAVGLALYDVWSEGRPLGLDLFYRGFRVGIKGTALIVALSALTTFLTRAFVPVRMTEQLALRASPNLADLAIALAAGFAGAVASMQLSDASSLVGSAVAIALVPPAAAVGVGVAMGNPSLAVGALTLTTVNVVAIVSAGYLSAKIYAIYPLIRGLYREAVDSISGAWGEGSPAARATRAAGEMLRSVLILFSTWLRVTIGILGEARSISDMASRVARRAVVLVGPILVAWALGAAISTDLSRAFSGAYSALFEVVEGLWEGLLARLPAPSPSGDLLVLGVAVVAAASGRALLAEVARARESGGLRDYARAAGAGFAFWATTGYLLGLHKFSHVAAAYTIALAAGVGVASLKRLWRRRRRVALYGFVIFTLFTLMVHSAAAFERARAAEAMGSETVGQLVRSVVASYAGVNPSDVDVSVGVEPGRWVVRAVVTVSESRLRAGPVMTPKVVEAAQDALSDALGVDIVLRVEYKIVP
;
A
#
# COMPACT_ATOMS: atom_id res chain seq x y z
N MET A 1 9.90 64.42 27.28
CA MET A 1 11.10 65.29 27.11
C MET A 1 12.42 64.54 27.33
N ASN A 2 12.52 63.61 28.28
CA ASN A 2 13.75 62.85 28.54
C ASN A 2 14.06 61.75 27.50
N LEU A 3 13.04 61.13 26.87
CA LEU A 3 13.25 60.11 25.82
C LEU A 3 13.80 60.70 24.51
N TYR A 4 13.36 61.91 24.15
CA TYR A 4 13.85 62.63 22.96
C TYR A 4 15.29 63.12 23.13
N ARG A 5 15.69 63.50 24.36
CA ARG A 5 17.09 63.83 24.69
C ARG A 5 17.98 62.58 24.76
N ALA A 6 17.44 61.44 25.21
CA ALA A 6 18.15 60.17 25.18
C ALA A 6 18.36 59.64 23.76
N LEU A 7 17.34 59.74 22.89
CA LEU A 7 17.43 59.39 21.47
C LEU A 7 18.32 60.36 20.68
N ALA A 8 18.28 61.66 20.98
CA ALA A 8 19.21 62.62 20.39
C ALA A 8 20.65 62.42 20.87
N ALA A 9 20.87 62.07 22.14
CA ALA A 9 22.20 61.73 22.66
C ALA A 9 22.74 60.41 22.06
N LEU A 10 21.88 59.41 21.85
CA LEU A 10 22.23 58.16 21.15
C LEU A 10 22.48 58.39 19.65
N ALA A 11 21.72 59.28 19.00
CA ALA A 11 21.95 59.66 17.61
C ALA A 11 23.24 60.48 17.46
N VAL A 12 23.58 61.35 18.42
CA VAL A 12 24.85 62.09 18.45
C VAL A 12 26.03 61.19 18.81
N LEU A 13 25.86 60.21 19.70
CA LEU A 13 26.87 59.17 19.96
C LEU A 13 27.05 58.24 18.76
N ALA A 14 25.98 57.91 18.03
CA ALA A 14 26.07 57.14 16.79
C ALA A 14 26.70 57.96 15.65
N LEU A 15 26.39 59.26 15.53
CA LEU A 15 27.03 60.18 14.59
C LEU A 15 28.49 60.45 14.94
N LEU A 16 28.85 60.53 16.22
CA LEU A 16 30.24 60.66 16.68
C LEU A 16 31.01 59.34 16.57
N ALA A 17 30.36 58.19 16.74
CA ALA A 17 30.96 56.88 16.47
C ALA A 17 31.17 56.67 14.96
N ASN A 18 30.26 57.15 14.11
CA ASN A 18 30.42 57.11 12.66
C ASN A 18 31.46 58.15 12.16
N ALA A 19 31.57 59.31 12.83
CA ALA A 19 32.59 60.31 12.54
C ALA A 19 33.99 59.91 13.05
N ALA A 20 34.07 59.07 14.09
CA ALA A 20 35.32 58.47 14.58
C ALA A 20 35.71 57.17 13.84
N HIS A 21 34.85 56.67 12.94
CA HIS A 21 35.14 55.57 12.00
C HIS A 21 35.50 56.06 10.59
N GLY A 22 35.88 57.34 10.45
CA GLY A 22 36.81 57.73 9.40
C GLY A 22 38.19 57.17 9.74
N LEU A 23 38.36 55.86 9.62
CA LEU A 23 39.68 55.26 9.51
C LEU A 23 40.40 56.04 8.41
N ALA A 24 41.49 56.71 8.77
CA ALA A 24 42.36 57.34 7.79
C ALA A 24 42.56 56.33 6.65
N GLN A 25 42.09 56.72 5.46
CA GLN A 25 42.28 55.88 4.30
C GLN A 25 43.75 56.05 3.94
N PRO A 26 44.50 54.96 3.77
CA PRO A 26 45.84 55.07 3.26
C PRO A 26 45.83 55.86 1.95
N ASP A 27 46.83 56.70 1.75
CA ASP A 27 47.05 57.49 0.53
C ASP A 27 47.43 56.56 -0.65
N VAL A 28 46.52 55.67 -1.03
CA VAL A 28 46.71 54.65 -2.07
C VAL A 28 45.44 54.49 -2.89
N GLU A 29 45.56 54.66 -4.21
CA GLU A 29 44.48 54.30 -5.14
C GLU A 29 44.54 52.80 -5.43
N MET A 30 43.47 52.06 -5.07
CA MET A 30 43.35 50.61 -5.28
C MET A 30 42.35 50.31 -6.40
N SER A 31 42.79 49.69 -7.48
CA SER A 31 41.92 49.10 -8.53
C SER A 31 42.03 47.58 -8.53
N VAL A 32 40.91 46.89 -8.73
CA VAL A 32 40.86 45.41 -8.64
C VAL A 32 40.06 44.82 -9.78
N SER A 33 40.55 43.71 -10.33
CA SER A 33 39.87 42.89 -11.34
C SER A 33 40.09 41.41 -11.09
N ALA A 34 39.11 40.56 -11.39
CA ALA A 34 39.24 39.11 -11.33
C ALA A 34 39.35 38.51 -12.74
N SER A 35 40.05 37.38 -12.88
CA SER A 35 40.20 36.67 -14.17
C SER A 35 38.89 36.08 -14.69
N ALA A 36 37.97 35.76 -13.79
CA ALA A 36 36.61 35.28 -14.11
C ALA A 36 35.60 35.89 -13.14
N GLN A 37 34.37 36.09 -13.61
CA GLN A 37 33.26 36.54 -12.76
C GLN A 37 32.60 35.37 -12.00
N ALA A 38 32.83 34.13 -12.45
CA ALA A 38 32.32 32.93 -11.82
C ALA A 38 33.32 31.78 -11.89
N SER A 39 33.26 30.87 -10.92
CA SER A 39 33.99 29.60 -10.93
C SER A 39 33.15 28.49 -10.30
N PRO A 40 33.26 27.23 -10.75
CA PRO A 40 32.72 26.11 -10.01
C PRO A 40 33.47 25.91 -8.67
N PRO A 41 32.87 25.19 -7.71
CA PRO A 41 33.55 24.65 -6.54
C PRO A 41 34.83 23.90 -6.91
N GLY A 42 35.90 24.09 -6.15
CA GLY A 42 37.23 23.54 -6.43
C GLY A 42 38.04 24.28 -7.52
N GLY A 43 37.47 25.31 -8.15
CA GLY A 43 38.20 26.13 -9.11
C GLY A 43 39.05 27.23 -8.46
N GLU A 44 39.94 27.83 -9.24
CA GLU A 44 40.79 28.95 -8.81
C GLU A 44 40.49 30.22 -9.61
N VAL A 45 40.55 31.36 -8.92
CA VAL A 45 40.34 32.69 -9.52
C VAL A 45 41.55 33.55 -9.25
N GLU A 46 42.08 34.16 -10.30
CA GLU A 46 43.21 35.09 -10.17
C GLU A 46 42.66 36.50 -9.96
N VAL A 47 42.95 37.08 -8.79
CA VAL A 47 42.55 38.44 -8.44
C VAL A 47 43.76 39.35 -8.64
N ARG A 48 43.65 40.27 -9.60
CA ARG A 48 44.66 41.28 -9.88
C ARG A 48 44.32 42.56 -9.13
N VAL A 49 45.20 42.96 -8.22
CA VAL A 49 45.11 44.19 -7.43
C VAL A 49 46.21 45.13 -7.92
N SER A 50 45.83 46.34 -8.32
CA SER A 50 46.72 47.42 -8.75
C SER A 50 46.65 48.56 -7.75
N LEU A 51 47.79 48.88 -7.14
CA LEU A 51 47.94 49.88 -6.08
C LEU A 51 48.83 51.03 -6.59
N VAL A 52 48.43 52.27 -6.36
CA VAL A 52 49.25 53.47 -6.67
C VAL A 52 49.40 54.28 -5.38
N GLY A 53 50.63 54.41 -4.88
CA GLY A 53 50.94 55.24 -3.72
C GLY A 53 50.86 56.73 -4.05
N LEU A 54 50.06 57.48 -3.29
CA LEU A 54 49.84 58.92 -3.42
C LEU A 54 50.76 59.73 -2.47
N SER A 55 51.41 59.07 -1.51
CA SER A 55 52.38 59.68 -0.58
C SER A 55 53.79 59.73 -1.21
N GLY A 56 54.67 60.60 -0.67
CA GLY A 56 56.04 60.79 -1.17
C GLY A 56 57.07 59.79 -0.65
N ALA A 57 56.66 58.75 0.10
CA ALA A 57 57.54 57.79 0.75
C ALA A 57 57.17 56.35 0.35
N GLN A 58 58.14 55.43 0.43
CA GLN A 58 57.90 54.00 0.18
C GLN A 58 57.20 53.39 1.39
N GLU A 59 56.03 52.78 1.18
CA GLU A 59 55.20 52.20 2.24
C GLU A 59 55.16 50.66 2.16
N GLU A 60 55.11 49.99 3.32
CA GLU A 60 54.93 48.54 3.42
C GLU A 60 53.50 48.21 3.84
N GLY A 61 52.84 47.34 3.07
CA GLY A 61 51.46 46.92 3.32
C GLY A 61 51.26 45.41 3.23
N ILE A 62 50.30 44.89 3.99
CA ILE A 62 49.88 43.48 3.92
C ILE A 62 48.54 43.41 3.18
N LEU A 63 48.53 42.66 2.07
CA LEU A 63 47.34 42.39 1.28
C LEU A 63 46.68 41.08 1.72
N HIS A 64 45.41 41.17 2.11
CA HIS A 64 44.53 40.04 2.38
C HIS A 64 43.46 39.95 1.29
N VAL A 65 43.31 38.78 0.68
CA VAL A 65 42.23 38.49 -0.29
C VAL A 65 41.42 37.32 0.24
N SER A 66 40.12 37.51 0.39
CA SER A 66 39.21 36.51 0.95
C SER A 66 37.93 36.39 0.15
N LEU A 67 37.41 35.18 0.05
CA LEU A 67 36.08 34.90 -0.46
C LEU A 67 35.08 34.96 0.70
N VAL A 68 34.01 35.73 0.54
CA VAL A 68 33.04 36.03 1.60
C VAL A 68 31.63 35.71 1.09
N ARG A 69 30.80 35.09 1.93
CA ARG A 69 29.36 34.92 1.71
C ARG A 69 28.61 35.42 2.94
N ALA A 70 27.60 36.27 2.75
CA ALA A 70 26.79 36.84 3.84
C ALA A 70 27.59 37.44 5.02
N GLY A 71 28.81 37.94 4.77
CA GLY A 71 29.69 38.52 5.77
C GLY A 71 30.71 37.56 6.40
N GLU A 72 30.56 36.25 6.21
CA GLU A 72 31.50 35.23 6.70
C GLU A 72 32.59 34.92 5.68
N VAL A 73 33.83 34.78 6.15
CA VAL A 73 34.98 34.41 5.31
C VAL A 73 34.95 32.90 5.06
N ILE A 74 34.79 32.52 3.79
CA ILE A 74 34.65 31.15 3.32
C ILE A 74 36.02 30.57 2.93
N SER A 75 36.86 31.38 2.28
CA SER A 75 38.25 31.04 1.99
C SER A 75 39.13 32.29 1.98
N SER A 76 40.44 32.14 2.18
CA SER A 76 41.39 33.24 2.13
C SER A 76 42.68 32.81 1.46
N ALA A 77 43.22 33.67 0.61
CA ALA A 77 44.56 33.50 0.07
C ALA A 77 45.63 33.86 1.11
N SER A 78 46.82 33.27 0.97
CA SER A 78 47.97 33.61 1.82
C SER A 78 48.28 35.12 1.75
N PRO A 79 48.45 35.81 2.89
CA PRO A 79 48.75 37.24 2.90
C PRO A 79 50.03 37.54 2.12
N ARG A 80 50.04 38.63 1.34
CA ARG A 80 51.23 39.08 0.63
C ARG A 80 51.73 40.42 1.17
N LEU A 81 53.02 40.46 1.52
CA LEU A 81 53.72 41.69 1.87
C LEU A 81 54.09 42.43 0.59
N LEU A 82 53.75 43.71 0.52
CA LEU A 82 53.96 44.57 -0.65
C LEU A 82 54.75 45.81 -0.27
N GLN A 83 55.70 46.17 -1.13
CA GLN A 83 56.37 47.47 -1.09
C GLN A 83 55.76 48.34 -2.19
N ILE A 84 55.17 49.47 -1.80
CA ILE A 84 54.48 50.38 -2.71
C ILE A 84 55.36 51.62 -2.89
N PRO A 85 56.08 51.75 -4.03
CA PRO A 85 56.84 52.96 -4.34
C PRO A 85 55.92 54.15 -4.68
N PRO A 86 56.36 55.39 -4.37
CA PRO A 86 55.57 56.59 -4.60
C PRO A 86 55.36 56.87 -6.10
N GLY A 87 54.12 57.07 -6.54
CA GLY A 87 53.77 57.45 -7.92
C GLY A 87 53.88 56.35 -8.99
N GLU A 88 54.28 55.13 -8.62
CA GLU A 88 54.34 53.96 -9.53
C GLU A 88 53.24 52.94 -9.21
N ALA A 89 52.63 52.37 -10.26
CA ALA A 89 51.59 51.37 -10.10
C ALA A 89 52.19 49.98 -9.80
N THR A 90 51.89 49.44 -8.62
CA THR A 90 52.27 48.09 -8.22
C THR A 90 51.09 47.13 -8.48
N SER A 91 51.26 46.20 -9.42
CA SER A 91 50.25 45.17 -9.71
C SER A 91 50.62 43.83 -9.11
N VAL A 92 49.69 43.20 -8.40
CA VAL A 92 49.88 41.91 -7.73
C VAL A 92 48.73 40.99 -8.10
N SER A 93 49.07 39.79 -8.57
CA SER A 93 48.11 38.70 -8.76
C SER A 93 48.11 37.76 -7.56
N VAL A 94 46.92 37.49 -7.04
CA VAL A 94 46.68 36.55 -5.94
C VAL A 94 45.73 35.46 -6.44
N SER A 95 46.13 34.19 -6.36
CA SER A 95 45.21 33.07 -6.62
C SER A 95 44.34 32.82 -5.40
N LEU A 96 43.02 32.78 -5.60
CA LEU A 96 42.01 32.51 -4.59
C LEU A 96 41.27 31.23 -4.99
N GLY A 97 41.39 30.19 -4.17
CA GLY A 97 40.66 28.93 -4.35
C GLY A 97 39.22 29.04 -3.85
N VAL A 98 38.28 28.51 -4.65
CA VAL A 98 36.91 28.25 -4.23
C VAL A 98 36.87 26.86 -3.58
N PRO A 99 36.43 26.73 -2.32
CA PRO A 99 36.33 25.42 -1.67
C PRO A 99 35.48 24.42 -2.46
N GLU A 100 35.80 23.13 -2.38
CA GLU A 100 35.03 22.07 -3.07
C GLU A 100 33.60 21.92 -2.51
N ASP A 101 33.40 22.28 -1.25
CA ASP A 101 32.11 22.28 -0.55
C ASP A 101 31.36 23.62 -0.63
N ALA A 102 31.86 24.59 -1.41
CA ALA A 102 31.20 25.86 -1.58
C ALA A 102 29.81 25.69 -2.22
N ALA A 103 28.77 26.13 -1.51
CA ALA A 103 27.42 26.16 -2.04
C ALA A 103 27.33 27.12 -3.24
N PRO A 104 26.64 26.78 -4.33
CA PRO A 104 26.50 27.69 -5.47
C PRO A 104 25.75 28.96 -5.05
N GLY A 105 25.98 30.06 -5.77
CA GLY A 105 25.29 31.32 -5.51
C GLY A 105 26.20 32.55 -5.57
N VAL A 106 25.79 33.60 -4.85
CA VAL A 106 26.43 34.92 -4.88
C VAL A 106 27.43 35.07 -3.73
N TYR A 107 28.65 35.45 -4.08
CA TYR A 107 29.77 35.68 -3.17
C TYR A 107 30.38 37.07 -3.40
N ALA A 108 31.25 37.49 -2.49
CA ALA A 108 32.08 38.67 -2.64
C ALA A 108 33.54 38.30 -2.42
N ILE A 109 34.43 38.79 -3.27
CA ILE A 109 35.87 38.77 -3.02
C ILE A 109 36.18 40.07 -2.27
N ARG A 110 36.54 39.94 -0.99
CA ARG A 110 36.97 41.03 -0.13
C ARG A 110 38.48 41.14 -0.17
N ILE A 111 38.96 42.28 -0.65
CA ILE A 111 40.37 42.66 -0.67
C ILE A 111 40.59 43.68 0.43
N THR A 112 41.50 43.41 1.35
CA THR A 112 41.85 44.30 2.46
C THR A 112 43.34 44.56 2.45
N LEU A 113 43.74 45.82 2.32
CA LEU A 113 45.12 46.29 2.44
C LEU A 113 45.30 46.91 3.82
N SER A 114 46.24 46.42 4.61
CA SER A 114 46.57 46.97 5.95
C SER A 114 47.97 47.58 5.93
N MET A 115 48.10 48.85 6.33
CA MET A 115 49.36 49.60 6.35
C MET A 115 49.45 50.48 7.59
N GLY A 116 50.54 50.41 8.36
CA GLY A 116 50.79 51.36 9.47
C GLY A 116 49.73 51.47 10.58
N GLY A 117 48.78 50.53 10.67
CA GLY A 117 47.62 50.59 11.58
C GLY A 117 46.30 51.03 10.94
N GLU A 118 46.34 51.43 9.66
CA GLU A 118 45.20 51.78 8.83
C GLU A 118 44.84 50.62 7.87
N SER A 119 43.59 50.56 7.43
CA SER A 119 43.16 49.53 6.47
C SER A 119 42.17 50.07 5.44
N ALA A 120 42.38 49.71 4.19
CA ALA A 120 41.46 49.96 3.09
C ALA A 120 40.88 48.63 2.60
N SER A 121 39.56 48.56 2.42
CA SER A 121 38.89 47.35 1.92
C SER A 121 38.05 47.66 0.69
N ARG A 122 38.07 46.74 -0.29
CA ARG A 122 37.26 46.79 -1.50
C ARG A 122 36.64 45.41 -1.74
N GLU A 123 35.37 45.39 -2.13
CA GLU A 123 34.65 44.14 -2.45
C GLU A 123 34.32 44.07 -3.94
N LEU A 124 34.44 42.88 -4.52
CA LEU A 124 34.04 42.54 -5.88
C LEU A 124 33.00 41.43 -5.85
N THR A 125 31.90 41.57 -6.59
CA THR A 125 30.91 40.48 -6.71
C THR A 125 31.50 39.31 -7.47
N PHE A 126 31.32 38.10 -6.94
CA PHE A 126 31.80 36.86 -7.51
C PHE A 126 30.72 35.79 -7.44
N TYR A 127 30.68 34.85 -8.38
CA TYR A 127 29.64 33.82 -8.42
C TYR A 127 30.24 32.42 -8.35
N VAL A 128 29.67 31.57 -7.51
CA VAL A 128 30.01 30.15 -7.51
C VAL A 128 28.97 29.42 -8.36
N SER A 129 29.39 28.90 -9.51
CA SER A 129 28.50 28.20 -10.44
C SER A 129 28.22 26.77 -9.99
N PRO A 130 27.00 26.25 -10.15
CA PRO A 130 26.64 24.92 -9.67
C PRO A 130 27.28 23.80 -10.48
N THR A 131 27.60 22.70 -9.81
CA THR A 131 28.03 21.44 -10.43
C THR A 131 26.83 20.58 -10.82
N LEU A 132 27.04 19.60 -11.71
CA LEU A 132 25.98 18.65 -12.10
C LEU A 132 25.42 17.85 -10.91
N SER A 133 26.25 17.53 -9.92
CA SER A 133 25.80 16.87 -8.69
C SER A 133 24.89 17.77 -7.85
N GLN A 134 25.24 19.05 -7.68
CA GLN A 134 24.41 20.03 -6.96
C GLN A 134 23.09 20.32 -7.68
N ILE A 135 23.07 20.29 -9.01
CA ILE A 135 21.83 20.40 -9.80
C ILE A 135 20.96 19.15 -9.60
N ALA A 136 21.56 17.96 -9.57
CA ALA A 136 20.84 16.72 -9.29
C ALA A 136 20.26 16.71 -7.87
N GLU A 137 20.99 17.21 -6.88
CA GLU A 137 20.49 17.40 -5.51
C GLU A 137 19.30 18.37 -5.47
N LEU A 138 19.40 19.51 -6.16
CA LEU A 138 18.31 20.47 -6.28
C LEU A 138 17.07 19.86 -6.97
N ALA A 139 17.27 19.01 -7.97
CA ALA A 139 16.19 18.25 -8.63
C ALA A 139 15.48 17.30 -7.66
N MET A 140 16.25 16.60 -6.82
CA MET A 140 15.71 15.69 -5.81
C MET A 140 14.91 16.45 -4.75
N ARG A 141 15.38 17.63 -4.33
CA ARG A 141 14.64 18.51 -3.41
C ARG A 141 13.32 19.00 -4.03
N LEU A 142 13.37 19.49 -5.27
CA LEU A 142 12.16 19.91 -6.01
C LEU A 142 11.15 18.76 -6.13
N THR A 143 11.62 17.54 -6.43
CA THR A 143 10.77 16.34 -6.51
C THR A 143 10.12 15.99 -5.17
N ALA A 144 10.87 16.11 -4.06
CA ALA A 144 10.34 15.87 -2.72
C ALA A 144 9.26 16.91 -2.33
N VAL A 145 9.49 18.18 -2.68
CA VAL A 145 8.52 19.27 -2.49
C VAL A 145 7.27 19.02 -3.34
N ASP A 146 7.43 18.65 -4.60
CA ASP A 146 6.32 18.31 -5.51
C ASP A 146 5.43 17.20 -4.93
N GLU A 147 6.01 16.12 -4.41
CA GLU A 147 5.23 15.02 -3.81
C GLU A 147 4.44 15.48 -2.58
N ARG A 148 5.00 16.38 -1.77
CA ARG A 148 4.32 16.95 -0.59
C ARG A 148 3.23 17.93 -1.00
N LEU A 149 3.47 18.76 -2.01
CA LEU A 149 2.51 19.72 -2.53
C LEU A 149 1.35 19.03 -3.25
N ASP A 150 1.61 17.99 -4.06
CA ASP A 150 0.54 17.21 -4.71
C ASP A 150 -0.43 16.62 -3.68
N ARG A 151 0.09 16.13 -2.54
CA ARG A 151 -0.73 15.68 -1.41
C ARG A 151 -1.58 16.81 -0.82
N LEU A 152 -1.03 18.01 -0.70
CA LEU A 152 -1.73 19.21 -0.20
C LEU A 152 -2.82 19.68 -1.17
N THR A 153 -2.52 19.80 -2.46
CA THR A 153 -3.45 20.25 -3.51
C THR A 153 -4.64 19.29 -3.66
N GLN A 154 -4.43 18.00 -3.46
CA GLN A 154 -5.54 17.03 -3.50
C GLN A 154 -6.46 17.10 -2.27
N VAL A 155 -5.97 17.67 -1.16
CA VAL A 155 -6.71 17.80 0.10
C VAL A 155 -7.37 19.18 0.24
N ARG A 156 -6.67 20.24 -0.16
CA ARG A 156 -7.03 21.66 -0.05
C ARG A 156 -6.80 22.42 -1.38
N GLY A 157 -7.20 21.85 -2.52
CA GLY A 157 -7.04 22.51 -3.83
C GLY A 157 -7.71 23.89 -3.93
N ASP A 158 -8.71 24.13 -3.10
CA ASP A 158 -9.46 25.39 -3.04
C ASP A 158 -8.83 26.45 -2.11
N ASP A 159 -7.78 26.10 -1.33
CA ASP A 159 -7.11 27.02 -0.41
C ASP A 159 -6.21 27.99 -1.20
N PRO A 160 -6.38 29.32 -1.06
CA PRO A 160 -5.57 30.31 -1.78
C PRO A 160 -4.06 30.16 -1.56
N ARG A 161 -3.62 29.66 -0.39
CA ARG A 161 -2.20 29.41 -0.09
C ARG A 161 -1.66 28.23 -0.90
N VAL A 162 -2.45 27.16 -1.03
CA VAL A 162 -2.08 25.96 -1.79
C VAL A 162 -2.07 26.25 -3.30
N GLN A 163 -2.97 27.12 -3.78
CA GLN A 163 -2.94 27.61 -5.15
C GLN A 163 -1.70 28.48 -5.42
N ALA A 164 -1.32 29.34 -4.48
CA ALA A 164 -0.08 30.13 -4.59
C ALA A 164 1.16 29.23 -4.64
N LEU A 165 1.24 28.21 -3.79
CA LEU A 165 2.31 27.20 -3.82
C LEU A 165 2.34 26.42 -5.15
N SER A 166 1.17 26.07 -5.70
CA SER A 166 1.06 25.38 -7.00
C SER A 166 1.56 26.25 -8.16
N ALA A 167 1.26 27.55 -8.14
CA ALA A 167 1.79 28.50 -9.13
C ALA A 167 3.32 28.68 -8.98
N LEU A 168 3.83 28.72 -7.75
CA LEU A 168 5.26 28.80 -7.48
C LEU A 168 6.00 27.55 -7.97
N ARG A 169 5.42 26.36 -7.78
CA ARG A 169 5.92 25.08 -8.30
C ARG A 169 6.06 25.06 -9.82
N GLU A 170 5.09 25.60 -10.54
CA GLU A 170 5.16 25.73 -12.00
C GLU A 170 6.31 26.67 -12.41
N SER A 171 6.44 27.82 -11.74
CA SER A 171 7.54 28.76 -11.99
C SER A 171 8.91 28.14 -11.70
N LEU A 172 9.06 27.37 -10.63
CA LEU A 172 10.33 26.72 -10.28
C LEU A 172 10.70 25.63 -11.27
N SER A 173 9.72 24.86 -11.76
CA SER A 173 9.95 23.83 -12.78
C SER A 173 10.53 24.43 -14.06
N ILE A 174 10.01 25.59 -14.50
CA ILE A 174 10.51 26.32 -15.67
C ILE A 174 11.95 26.81 -15.44
N LYS A 175 12.20 27.48 -14.29
CA LYS A 175 13.54 27.99 -13.94
C LYS A 175 14.57 26.86 -13.80
N PHE A 176 14.16 25.72 -13.24
CA PHE A 176 15.01 24.53 -13.13
C PHE A 176 15.37 23.97 -14.51
N GLY A 177 14.42 23.92 -15.44
CA GLY A 177 14.70 23.55 -16.83
C GLY A 177 15.73 24.47 -17.50
N GLU A 178 15.65 25.79 -17.26
CA GLU A 178 16.64 26.75 -17.75
C GLU A 178 18.02 26.56 -17.10
N LEU A 179 18.06 26.34 -15.78
CA LEU A 179 19.29 26.04 -15.05
C LEU A 179 19.98 24.76 -15.58
N ALA A 180 19.22 23.68 -15.75
CA ALA A 180 19.72 22.42 -16.27
C ALA A 180 20.30 22.59 -17.69
N ARG A 181 19.62 23.36 -18.53
CA ARG A 181 20.12 23.69 -19.87
C ARG A 181 21.43 24.48 -19.82
N LEU A 182 21.50 25.53 -19.00
CA LEU A 182 22.72 26.35 -18.85
C LEU A 182 23.91 25.53 -18.35
N ALA A 183 23.67 24.56 -17.46
CA ALA A 183 24.74 23.73 -16.92
C ALA A 183 25.22 22.64 -17.89
N VAL A 184 24.32 22.05 -18.68
CA VAL A 184 24.65 20.94 -19.60
C VAL A 184 25.20 21.45 -20.94
N GLU A 185 24.63 22.53 -21.48
CA GLU A 185 25.05 23.10 -22.78
C GLU A 185 26.28 24.04 -22.66
N GLY A 186 26.82 24.24 -21.45
CA GLY A 186 27.96 25.14 -21.22
C GLY A 186 27.60 26.62 -21.38
N GLY A 187 26.44 27.03 -20.86
CA GLY A 187 25.93 28.41 -20.90
C GLY A 187 26.60 29.36 -19.90
N ASP A 188 25.97 30.52 -19.67
CA ASP A 188 26.49 31.57 -18.77
C ASP A 188 26.55 31.10 -17.30
N PRO A 189 27.76 30.96 -16.70
CA PRO A 189 27.94 30.46 -15.34
C PRO A 189 27.42 31.43 -14.27
N VAL A 190 27.41 32.73 -14.55
CA VAL A 190 26.87 33.75 -13.65
C VAL A 190 25.35 33.61 -13.58
N LYS A 191 24.70 33.41 -14.72
CA LYS A 191 23.26 33.20 -14.79
C LYS A 191 22.86 31.88 -14.12
N ALA A 192 23.65 30.82 -14.29
CA ALA A 192 23.44 29.54 -13.61
C ALA A 192 23.53 29.67 -12.07
N ALA A 193 24.53 30.39 -11.55
CA ALA A 193 24.66 30.64 -10.12
C ALA A 193 23.46 31.42 -9.53
N LYS A 194 22.97 32.45 -10.25
CA LYS A 194 21.80 33.23 -9.82
C LYS A 194 20.52 32.40 -9.82
N LEU A 195 20.29 31.63 -10.87
CA LEU A 195 19.11 30.76 -10.97
C LEU A 195 19.13 29.67 -9.88
N TYR A 196 20.29 29.09 -9.59
CA TYR A 196 20.43 28.12 -8.50
C TYR A 196 20.02 28.72 -7.15
N GLU A 197 20.56 29.90 -6.79
CA GLU A 197 20.25 30.57 -5.53
C GLU A 197 18.75 30.91 -5.43
N GLU A 198 18.17 31.42 -6.52
CA GLU A 198 16.74 31.78 -6.58
C GLU A 198 15.83 30.56 -6.41
N ILE A 199 16.16 29.44 -7.08
CA ILE A 199 15.40 28.19 -6.95
C ILE A 199 15.55 27.62 -5.55
N SER A 200 16.77 27.56 -5.01
CA SER A 200 17.03 27.03 -3.67
C SER A 200 16.29 27.84 -2.60
N SER A 201 16.37 29.18 -2.63
CA SER A 201 15.69 30.03 -1.66
C SER A 201 14.16 29.93 -1.76
N SER A 202 13.63 29.81 -2.98
CA SER A 202 12.19 29.60 -3.18
C SER A 202 11.74 28.23 -2.69
N LEU A 203 12.57 27.19 -2.87
CA LEU A 203 12.31 25.86 -2.33
C LEU A 203 12.33 25.86 -0.80
N ASP A 204 13.29 26.54 -0.15
CA ASP A 204 13.34 26.68 1.31
C ASP A 204 12.06 27.36 1.83
N GLY A 205 11.59 28.41 1.15
CA GLY A 205 10.32 29.08 1.46
C GLY A 205 9.09 28.17 1.29
N MET A 206 9.04 27.41 0.19
CA MET A 206 7.98 26.43 -0.04
C MET A 206 7.97 25.32 1.00
N GLU A 207 9.14 24.77 1.36
CA GLU A 207 9.26 23.74 2.40
C GLU A 207 8.71 24.25 3.74
N GLY A 208 9.05 25.49 4.12
CA GLY A 208 8.52 26.15 5.31
C GLY A 208 7.00 26.35 5.28
N GLU A 209 6.44 26.88 4.19
CA GLU A 209 5.00 27.05 4.05
C GLU A 209 4.24 25.71 4.01
N ILE A 210 4.79 24.69 3.36
CA ILE A 210 4.22 23.34 3.31
C ILE A 210 4.20 22.72 4.73
N ASP A 211 5.27 22.90 5.50
CA ASP A 211 5.36 22.43 6.88
C ASP A 211 4.34 23.14 7.78
N GLU A 212 4.15 24.45 7.63
CA GLU A 212 3.13 25.22 8.36
C GLU A 212 1.69 24.84 8.00
N VAL A 213 1.44 24.41 6.75
CA VAL A 213 0.12 23.96 6.30
C VAL A 213 -0.14 22.48 6.66
N SER A 214 0.88 21.74 7.11
CA SER A 214 0.80 20.31 7.40
C SER A 214 0.07 19.96 8.72
N ASP A 215 -1.24 20.24 8.77
CA ASP A 215 -2.14 19.94 9.90
C ASP A 215 -2.38 18.41 10.11
N LEU A 216 -2.76 18.03 11.34
CA LEU A 216 -3.25 16.68 11.71
C LEU A 216 -4.40 16.18 10.81
N ARG A 217 -5.17 17.10 10.22
CA ARG A 217 -6.24 16.81 9.26
C ARG A 217 -5.71 16.06 8.03
N ILE A 218 -4.52 16.42 7.54
CA ILE A 218 -3.92 15.82 6.35
C ILE A 218 -3.58 14.36 6.61
N PHE A 219 -3.05 14.03 7.79
CA PHE A 219 -2.75 12.64 8.17
C PHE A 219 -4.00 11.75 8.14
N PHE A 220 -5.11 12.21 8.73
CA PHE A 220 -6.35 11.42 8.74
C PHE A 220 -6.97 11.30 7.34
N TRP A 221 -6.96 12.38 6.57
CA TRP A 221 -7.55 12.38 5.23
C TRP A 221 -6.69 11.64 4.21
N SER A 222 -5.36 11.67 4.33
CA SER A 222 -4.46 10.87 3.49
C SER A 222 -4.69 9.39 3.68
N PHE A 223 -4.90 8.95 4.94
CA PHE A 223 -5.26 7.57 5.25
C PHE A 223 -6.61 7.18 4.62
N SER A 224 -7.64 8.02 4.79
CA SER A 224 -8.94 7.78 4.17
C SER A 224 -8.88 7.78 2.65
N ARG A 225 -8.07 8.63 2.02
CA ARG A 225 -7.87 8.63 0.58
C ARG A 225 -7.21 7.36 0.07
N GLU A 226 -6.15 6.89 0.72
CA GLU A 226 -5.44 5.68 0.31
C GLU A 226 -6.39 4.46 0.36
N LEU A 227 -7.25 4.41 1.39
CA LEU A 227 -8.33 3.43 1.47
C LEU A 227 -9.39 3.62 0.37
N ASP A 228 -9.81 4.85 0.08
CA ASP A 228 -10.83 5.11 -0.97
C ASP A 228 -10.33 4.73 -2.35
N LEU A 229 -9.08 5.07 -2.67
CA LEU A 229 -8.42 4.68 -3.92
C LEU A 229 -8.30 3.15 -4.05
N SER A 230 -8.06 2.44 -2.94
CA SER A 230 -8.05 0.98 -2.95
C SER A 230 -9.43 0.35 -3.22
N LEU A 231 -10.50 1.14 -3.02
CA LEU A 231 -11.90 0.75 -3.19
C LEU A 231 -12.55 1.35 -4.45
N SER A 232 -11.86 2.25 -5.17
CA SER A 232 -12.39 2.93 -6.35
C SER A 232 -12.22 2.07 -7.59
N PHE A 233 -13.33 1.78 -8.27
CA PHE A 233 -13.36 0.96 -9.49
C PHE A 233 -14.18 1.66 -10.56
N SER A 234 -13.91 1.36 -11.83
CA SER A 234 -14.81 1.77 -12.90
C SER A 234 -16.19 1.12 -12.70
N PRO A 235 -17.30 1.89 -12.65
CA PRO A 235 -18.62 1.34 -12.35
C PRO A 235 -19.06 0.23 -13.29
N GLN A 236 -18.67 0.32 -14.57
CA GLN A 236 -19.00 -0.64 -15.61
C GLN A 236 -18.28 -1.99 -15.41
N LEU A 237 -16.96 -1.97 -15.16
CA LEU A 237 -16.19 -3.21 -14.92
C LEU A 237 -16.55 -3.84 -13.58
N SER A 238 -16.84 -3.02 -12.56
CA SER A 238 -17.35 -3.48 -11.27
C SER A 238 -18.64 -4.29 -11.45
N LEU A 239 -19.60 -3.78 -12.23
CA LEU A 239 -20.86 -4.49 -12.48
C LEU A 239 -20.66 -5.80 -13.26
N GLU A 240 -19.77 -5.82 -14.26
CA GLU A 240 -19.40 -7.06 -14.97
C GLU A 240 -18.76 -8.10 -14.02
N PHE A 241 -17.84 -7.67 -13.17
CA PHE A 241 -17.21 -8.53 -12.16
C PHE A 241 -18.26 -9.12 -11.20
N TRP A 242 -19.12 -8.27 -10.62
CA TRP A 242 -20.11 -8.72 -9.65
C TRP A 242 -21.19 -9.62 -10.26
N THR A 243 -21.59 -9.40 -11.51
CA THR A 243 -22.51 -10.32 -12.21
C THR A 243 -21.87 -11.69 -12.46
N LYS A 244 -20.59 -11.73 -12.88
CA LYS A 244 -19.83 -12.99 -13.00
C LYS A 244 -19.69 -13.70 -11.65
N VAL A 245 -19.36 -12.98 -10.57
CA VAL A 245 -19.32 -13.54 -9.22
C VAL A 245 -20.69 -14.06 -8.80
N ALA A 246 -21.77 -13.31 -9.05
CA ALA A 246 -23.15 -13.71 -8.73
C ALA A 246 -23.58 -14.99 -9.49
N THR A 247 -23.21 -15.14 -10.75
CA THR A 247 -23.49 -16.39 -11.49
C THR A 247 -22.66 -17.57 -10.96
N ALA A 248 -21.37 -17.35 -10.68
CA ALA A 248 -20.51 -18.37 -10.06
C ALA A 248 -20.98 -18.78 -8.65
N SER A 249 -21.64 -17.86 -7.93
CA SER A 249 -22.24 -18.09 -6.62
C SER A 249 -23.27 -19.21 -6.61
N ILE A 250 -23.96 -19.44 -7.72
CA ILE A 250 -24.93 -20.53 -7.88
C ILE A 250 -24.22 -21.87 -7.71
N TRP A 251 -23.04 -22.04 -8.31
CA TRP A 251 -22.23 -23.24 -8.15
C TRP A 251 -21.71 -23.38 -6.72
N VAL A 252 -21.31 -22.29 -6.07
CA VAL A 252 -20.91 -22.31 -4.65
C VAL A 252 -22.08 -22.80 -3.78
N LEU A 253 -23.31 -22.36 -4.04
CA LEU A 253 -24.50 -22.82 -3.33
C LEU A 253 -24.79 -24.31 -3.60
N LEU A 254 -24.68 -24.76 -4.85
CA LEU A 254 -24.87 -26.16 -5.22
C LEU A 254 -23.82 -27.08 -4.58
N ILE A 255 -22.55 -26.66 -4.57
CA ILE A 255 -21.46 -27.37 -3.91
C ILE A 255 -21.68 -27.39 -2.39
N ALA A 256 -22.06 -26.26 -1.79
CA ALA A 256 -22.43 -26.20 -0.38
C ALA A 256 -23.65 -27.07 -0.04
N LEU A 257 -24.60 -27.23 -0.97
CA LEU A 257 -25.72 -28.14 -0.78
C LEU A 257 -25.25 -29.61 -0.87
N ALA A 258 -24.41 -29.94 -1.85
CA ALA A 258 -23.86 -31.28 -2.02
C ALA A 258 -22.99 -31.72 -0.83
N LEU A 259 -22.19 -30.80 -0.29
CA LEU A 259 -21.31 -31.05 0.87
C LEU A 259 -22.02 -30.89 2.22
N PHE A 260 -23.34 -30.66 2.23
CA PHE A 260 -24.14 -30.42 3.43
C PHE A 260 -23.94 -31.45 4.56
N PRO A 261 -23.92 -32.77 4.29
CA PRO A 261 -23.65 -33.77 5.32
C PRO A 261 -22.28 -33.61 5.99
N PHE A 262 -21.28 -33.10 5.28
CA PHE A 262 -19.93 -32.98 5.81
C PHE A 262 -19.79 -31.81 6.78
N TYR A 263 -20.35 -30.64 6.53
CA TYR A 263 -20.19 -29.50 7.45
C TYR A 263 -21.28 -29.37 8.51
N SER A 264 -22.46 -29.98 8.32
CA SER A 264 -23.61 -29.74 9.20
C SER A 264 -23.75 -30.71 10.37
N THR A 265 -23.01 -31.84 10.38
CA THR A 265 -23.10 -32.89 11.41
C THR A 265 -21.77 -33.28 12.00
N GLY A 266 -21.77 -33.78 13.24
CA GLY A 266 -20.60 -34.40 13.87
C GLY A 266 -20.12 -35.63 13.11
N TYR A 267 -18.84 -35.99 13.28
CA TYR A 267 -18.26 -37.12 12.57
C TYR A 267 -18.89 -38.45 13.01
N ASN A 268 -19.08 -38.67 14.32
CA ASN A 268 -19.65 -39.92 14.82
C ASN A 268 -21.09 -40.10 14.30
N THR A 269 -21.89 -39.04 14.34
CA THR A 269 -23.27 -39.06 13.82
C THR A 269 -23.27 -39.38 12.32
N LEU A 270 -22.38 -38.75 11.55
CA LEU A 270 -22.26 -38.99 10.13
C LEU A 270 -21.84 -40.44 9.84
N ALA A 271 -20.84 -40.96 10.56
CA ALA A 271 -20.38 -42.33 10.42
C ALA A 271 -21.47 -43.35 10.77
N THR A 272 -22.19 -43.17 11.88
CA THR A 272 -23.31 -44.04 12.27
C THR A 272 -24.42 -44.04 11.23
N LEU A 273 -24.79 -42.86 10.69
CA LEU A 273 -25.82 -42.78 9.65
C LEU A 273 -25.38 -43.45 8.36
N VAL A 274 -24.13 -43.26 7.93
CA VAL A 274 -23.60 -43.91 6.72
C VAL A 274 -23.56 -45.43 6.90
N VAL A 275 -23.06 -45.94 8.02
CA VAL A 275 -23.03 -47.39 8.32
C VAL A 275 -24.43 -47.99 8.33
N ARG A 276 -25.39 -47.30 8.97
CA ARG A 276 -26.80 -47.72 9.03
C ARG A 276 -27.44 -47.79 7.65
N GLU A 277 -27.29 -46.74 6.83
CA GLU A 277 -27.89 -46.68 5.49
C GLU A 277 -27.25 -47.66 4.50
N LEU A 278 -26.01 -48.07 4.75
CA LEU A 278 -25.32 -49.09 3.97
C LEU A 278 -25.58 -50.53 4.45
N GLY A 279 -26.32 -50.71 5.55
CA GLY A 279 -26.56 -52.04 6.13
C GLY A 279 -25.28 -52.72 6.62
N LEU A 280 -24.25 -51.94 6.94
CA LEU A 280 -22.97 -52.46 7.42
C LEU A 280 -23.04 -52.75 8.93
N GLY A 281 -22.37 -53.81 9.38
CA GLY A 281 -22.33 -54.21 10.80
C GLY A 281 -21.53 -53.26 11.69
N GLU A 282 -21.58 -53.49 13.01
CA GLU A 282 -20.85 -52.67 14.00
C GLU A 282 -19.33 -52.66 13.78
N GLU A 283 -18.76 -53.74 13.22
CA GLU A 283 -17.35 -53.84 12.86
C GLU A 283 -16.90 -52.72 11.88
N ALA A 284 -17.78 -52.34 10.95
CA ALA A 284 -17.47 -51.26 10.01
C ALA A 284 -17.38 -49.91 10.74
N LEU A 285 -18.24 -49.67 11.72
CA LEU A 285 -18.22 -48.45 12.53
C LEU A 285 -16.96 -48.39 13.42
N GLU A 286 -16.56 -49.51 14.01
CA GLU A 286 -15.33 -49.60 14.80
C GLU A 286 -14.06 -49.38 13.96
N SER A 287 -14.03 -49.92 12.73
CA SER A 287 -12.93 -49.69 11.78
C SER A 287 -12.78 -48.22 11.36
N VAL A 288 -13.88 -47.50 11.30
CA VAL A 288 -13.94 -46.08 10.91
C VAL A 288 -13.51 -45.21 12.09
N ASN A 289 -14.02 -45.48 13.29
CA ASN A 289 -13.64 -44.77 14.51
C ASN A 289 -12.15 -44.98 14.87
N SER A 290 -11.63 -46.19 14.74
CA SER A 290 -10.19 -46.48 14.98
C SER A 290 -9.29 -45.70 14.03
N ARG A 291 -9.63 -45.60 12.74
CA ARG A 291 -8.93 -44.76 11.77
C ARG A 291 -8.96 -43.27 12.15
N ALA A 292 -10.09 -42.76 12.62
CA ALA A 292 -10.19 -41.37 13.08
C ALA A 292 -9.29 -41.10 14.31
N VAL A 293 -9.22 -42.04 15.25
CA VAL A 293 -8.32 -41.94 16.41
C VAL A 293 -6.85 -42.01 15.99
N GLU A 294 -6.49 -42.93 15.09
CA GLU A 294 -5.12 -43.05 14.56
C GLU A 294 -4.67 -41.76 13.87
N MET A 295 -5.53 -41.19 13.04
CA MET A 295 -5.32 -39.92 12.38
C MET A 295 -5.11 -38.76 13.37
N LEU A 296 -5.95 -38.66 14.41
CA LEU A 296 -5.78 -37.65 15.46
C LEU A 296 -4.43 -37.80 16.18
N LYS A 297 -4.02 -39.03 16.51
CA LYS A 297 -2.73 -39.30 17.15
C LYS A 297 -1.54 -38.92 16.25
N ARG A 298 -1.65 -39.18 14.94
CA ARG A 298 -0.62 -38.84 13.95
C ARG A 298 -0.42 -37.34 13.83
N VAL A 299 -1.51 -36.61 13.64
CA VAL A 299 -1.46 -35.16 13.50
C VAL A 299 -1.08 -34.48 14.81
N GLN A 300 -1.42 -35.06 15.97
CA GLN A 300 -0.92 -34.63 17.26
C GLN A 300 0.62 -34.78 17.38
N LYS A 301 1.21 -35.83 16.81
CA LYS A 301 2.66 -36.02 16.76
C LYS A 301 3.33 -34.92 15.92
N GLU A 302 2.79 -34.62 14.74
CA GLU A 302 3.28 -33.52 13.89
C GLU A 302 3.18 -32.15 14.60
N LEU A 303 2.05 -31.89 15.26
CA LEU A 303 1.86 -30.67 16.05
C LEU A 303 2.89 -30.55 17.19
N ARG A 304 3.23 -31.66 17.86
CA ARG A 304 4.26 -31.65 18.93
C ARG A 304 5.61 -31.21 18.37
N VAL A 305 6.00 -31.70 17.19
CA VAL A 305 7.25 -31.29 16.52
C VAL A 305 7.21 -29.80 16.18
N ALA A 306 6.11 -29.32 15.58
CA ALA A 306 5.95 -27.90 15.23
C ALA A 306 5.96 -26.98 16.46
N SER A 307 5.33 -27.41 17.56
CA SER A 307 5.28 -26.66 18.83
C SER A 307 6.56 -26.73 19.66
N SER A 308 7.50 -27.60 19.29
CA SER A 308 8.77 -27.74 20.00
C SER A 308 9.62 -26.48 19.86
N MET A 309 10.57 -26.29 20.78
CA MET A 309 11.52 -25.16 20.70
C MET A 309 12.28 -25.15 19.36
N ARG A 310 12.70 -26.32 18.88
CA ARG A 310 13.37 -26.46 17.56
C ARG A 310 12.44 -26.04 16.43
N GLY A 311 11.17 -26.46 16.46
CA GLY A 311 10.16 -26.07 15.47
C GLY A 311 9.93 -24.57 15.44
N MET A 312 9.80 -23.93 16.60
CA MET A 312 9.62 -22.48 16.70
C MET A 312 10.86 -21.68 16.24
N VAL A 313 12.07 -22.17 16.50
CA VAL A 313 13.30 -21.57 15.96
C VAL A 313 13.32 -21.65 14.44
N MET A 314 12.94 -22.79 13.85
CA MET A 314 12.85 -22.92 12.39
C MET A 314 11.80 -21.98 11.79
N VAL A 315 10.66 -21.79 12.46
CA VAL A 315 9.64 -20.80 12.06
C VAL A 315 10.18 -19.37 12.11
N ALA A 316 10.93 -19.02 13.16
CA ALA A 316 11.57 -17.70 13.27
C ALA A 316 12.60 -17.46 12.15
N LEU A 317 13.47 -18.43 11.89
CA LEU A 317 14.46 -18.37 10.81
C LEU A 317 13.82 -18.30 9.43
N ALA A 318 12.71 -19.03 9.22
CA ALA A 318 11.93 -18.94 7.99
C ALA A 318 11.35 -17.53 7.78
N GLY A 319 10.81 -16.89 8.82
CA GLY A 319 10.31 -15.52 8.74
C GLY A 319 11.41 -14.50 8.40
N ALA A 320 12.59 -14.64 9.01
CA ALA A 320 13.75 -13.81 8.68
C ALA A 320 14.20 -14.03 7.23
N LEU A 321 14.37 -15.28 6.80
CA LEU A 321 14.76 -15.62 5.43
C LEU A 321 13.74 -15.15 4.40
N ALA A 322 12.44 -15.30 4.68
CA ALA A 322 11.37 -14.82 3.80
C ALA A 322 11.42 -13.29 3.66
N SER A 323 11.63 -12.56 4.77
CA SER A 323 11.71 -11.10 4.73
C SER A 323 12.90 -10.63 3.90
N VAL A 324 14.10 -11.20 4.12
CA VAL A 324 15.31 -10.87 3.34
C VAL A 324 15.12 -11.25 1.87
N GLY A 325 14.59 -12.45 1.60
CA GLY A 325 14.33 -12.93 0.24
C GLY A 325 13.37 -12.01 -0.53
N MET A 326 12.29 -11.55 0.09
CA MET A 326 11.35 -10.62 -0.54
C MET A 326 11.96 -9.22 -0.72
N MET A 327 12.69 -8.70 0.27
CA MET A 327 13.36 -7.39 0.15
C MET A 327 14.47 -7.39 -0.91
N ALA A 328 15.12 -8.54 -1.14
CA ALA A 328 16.12 -8.74 -2.18
C ALA A 328 15.51 -9.18 -3.53
N ASP A 329 14.18 -9.26 -3.64
CA ASP A 329 13.44 -9.74 -4.81
C ASP A 329 13.90 -11.12 -5.32
N ASN A 330 14.32 -11.98 -4.40
CA ASN A 330 14.87 -13.31 -4.68
C ASN A 330 13.84 -14.41 -4.41
N VAL A 331 13.18 -14.86 -5.47
CA VAL A 331 12.17 -15.93 -5.43
C VAL A 331 12.72 -17.22 -4.82
N THR A 332 13.98 -17.59 -5.10
CA THR A 332 14.61 -18.81 -4.58
C THR A 332 14.72 -18.77 -3.06
N ALA A 333 15.11 -17.63 -2.47
CA ALA A 333 15.17 -17.45 -1.02
C ALA A 333 13.77 -17.50 -0.39
N VAL A 334 12.77 -16.90 -1.06
CA VAL A 334 11.36 -16.97 -0.65
C VAL A 334 10.87 -18.42 -0.65
N ILE A 335 11.18 -19.21 -1.69
CA ILE A 335 10.84 -20.64 -1.75
C ILE A 335 11.57 -21.43 -0.65
N GLY A 336 12.86 -21.18 -0.44
CA GLY A 336 13.66 -21.82 0.61
C GLY A 336 13.08 -21.57 2.01
N SER A 337 12.54 -20.38 2.26
CA SER A 337 11.89 -20.04 3.53
C SER A 337 10.66 -20.91 3.85
N MET A 338 9.91 -21.30 2.82
CA MET A 338 8.71 -22.11 2.98
C MET A 338 9.06 -23.53 3.42
N LEU A 339 10.17 -24.08 2.92
CA LEU A 339 10.62 -25.44 3.25
C LEU A 339 11.12 -25.60 4.69
N LEU A 340 11.50 -24.50 5.35
CA LEU A 340 12.06 -24.52 6.71
C LEU A 340 10.98 -24.66 7.80
N ALA A 341 9.80 -24.06 7.61
CA ALA A 341 8.83 -23.88 8.68
C ALA A 341 7.73 -24.97 8.69
N PRO A 342 7.56 -25.75 9.78
CA PRO A 342 6.45 -26.69 9.92
C PRO A 342 5.15 -25.98 10.36
N LEU A 343 4.83 -24.81 9.78
CA LEU A 343 3.67 -24.02 10.21
C LEU A 343 2.35 -24.64 9.72
N MET A 344 2.36 -25.24 8.53
CA MET A 344 1.16 -25.80 7.90
C MET A 344 0.53 -26.94 8.74
N SER A 345 1.36 -27.78 9.36
CA SER A 345 0.90 -28.89 10.22
C SER A 345 0.11 -28.41 11.44
N THR A 346 0.33 -27.18 11.92
CA THR A 346 -0.40 -26.62 13.07
C THR A 346 -1.85 -26.31 12.73
N PHE A 347 -2.10 -25.71 11.55
CA PHE A 347 -3.43 -25.39 11.08
C PHE A 347 -4.18 -26.62 10.58
N VAL A 348 -3.48 -27.57 9.93
CA VAL A 348 -4.06 -28.89 9.60
C VAL A 348 -4.42 -29.67 10.85
N ALA A 349 -3.60 -29.64 11.91
CA ALA A 349 -3.96 -30.22 13.21
C ALA A 349 -5.20 -29.58 13.81
N GLY A 350 -5.30 -28.26 13.71
CA GLY A 350 -6.51 -27.53 14.03
C GLY A 350 -7.72 -28.06 13.26
N ALA A 351 -7.60 -28.13 11.93
CA ALA A 351 -8.65 -28.53 11.00
C ALA A 351 -9.15 -29.96 11.23
N VAL A 352 -8.23 -30.91 11.39
CA VAL A 352 -8.51 -32.32 11.69
C VAL A 352 -9.17 -32.47 13.06
N GLY A 353 -8.66 -31.76 14.07
CA GLY A 353 -9.29 -31.73 15.40
C GLY A 353 -10.71 -31.18 15.36
N LEU A 354 -10.96 -30.16 14.54
CA LEU A 354 -12.30 -29.58 14.35
C LEU A 354 -13.24 -30.53 13.60
N ALA A 355 -12.74 -31.26 12.60
CA ALA A 355 -13.51 -32.25 11.84
C ALA A 355 -14.00 -33.41 12.71
N LEU A 356 -13.14 -33.83 13.63
CA LEU A 356 -13.33 -34.99 14.52
C LEU A 356 -13.59 -34.54 15.97
N TYR A 357 -14.24 -33.38 16.16
CA TYR A 357 -14.41 -32.77 17.48
C TYR A 357 -15.19 -33.64 18.47
N ASP A 358 -16.05 -34.52 17.97
CA ASP A 358 -16.88 -35.46 18.72
C ASP A 358 -16.23 -36.84 18.92
N VAL A 359 -14.98 -37.04 18.47
CA VAL A 359 -14.22 -38.28 18.70
C VAL A 359 -13.55 -38.25 20.07
N TRP A 360 -13.80 -39.29 20.87
CA TRP A 360 -13.26 -39.45 22.22
C TRP A 360 -12.24 -40.59 22.25
N SER A 361 -11.15 -40.39 23.01
CA SER A 361 -10.15 -41.42 23.29
C SER A 361 -9.75 -41.29 24.76
N GLU A 362 -9.69 -42.41 25.49
CA GLU A 362 -9.27 -42.44 26.91
C GLU A 362 -10.03 -41.45 27.81
N GLY A 363 -11.35 -41.27 27.57
CA GLY A 363 -12.19 -40.37 28.36
C GLY A 363 -11.97 -38.87 28.12
N ARG A 364 -11.18 -38.48 27.11
CA ARG A 364 -10.91 -37.07 26.75
C ARG A 364 -11.38 -36.76 25.32
N PRO A 365 -11.89 -35.54 25.06
CA PRO A 365 -12.27 -35.09 23.71
C PRO A 365 -11.01 -34.74 22.90
N LEU A 366 -10.38 -35.76 22.33
CA LEU A 366 -9.09 -35.65 21.64
C LEU A 366 -9.16 -34.66 20.47
N GLY A 367 -10.24 -34.68 19.69
CA GLY A 367 -10.43 -33.77 18.55
C GLY A 367 -10.53 -32.31 18.97
N LEU A 368 -11.39 -32.00 19.95
CA LEU A 368 -11.59 -30.63 20.42
C LEU A 368 -10.32 -30.04 21.06
N ASP A 369 -9.61 -30.82 21.87
CA ASP A 369 -8.32 -30.41 22.46
C ASP A 369 -7.27 -30.14 21.37
N LEU A 370 -7.20 -31.00 20.36
CA LEU A 370 -6.28 -30.82 19.23
C LEU A 370 -6.62 -29.57 18.40
N PHE A 371 -7.91 -29.27 18.18
CA PHE A 371 -8.35 -28.05 17.50
C PHE A 371 -7.78 -26.79 18.18
N TYR A 372 -8.02 -26.65 19.49
CA TYR A 372 -7.56 -25.47 20.22
C TYR A 372 -6.04 -25.39 20.31
N ARG A 373 -5.35 -26.52 20.48
CA ARG A 373 -3.88 -26.56 20.52
C ARG A 373 -3.28 -26.20 19.17
N GLY A 374 -3.74 -26.83 18.08
CA GLY A 374 -3.28 -26.57 16.72
C GLY A 374 -3.43 -25.10 16.35
N PHE A 375 -4.63 -24.55 16.55
CA PHE A 375 -4.90 -23.14 16.24
C PHE A 375 -4.07 -22.17 17.09
N ARG A 376 -3.91 -22.45 18.40
CA ARG A 376 -3.08 -21.62 19.29
C ARG A 376 -1.61 -21.64 18.89
N VAL A 377 -1.06 -22.80 18.54
CA VAL A 377 0.33 -22.92 18.08
C VAL A 377 0.51 -22.25 16.72
N GLY A 378 -0.43 -22.43 15.79
CA GLY A 378 -0.40 -21.78 14.48
C GLY A 378 -0.43 -20.26 14.55
N ILE A 379 -1.30 -19.69 15.39
CA ILE A 379 -1.32 -18.23 15.65
C ILE A 379 0.01 -17.77 16.25
N LYS A 380 0.55 -18.49 17.25
CA LYS A 380 1.84 -18.14 17.85
C LYS A 380 2.98 -18.18 16.83
N GLY A 381 3.03 -19.21 15.98
CA GLY A 381 4.02 -19.32 14.91
C GLY A 381 3.89 -18.23 13.86
N THR A 382 2.66 -17.91 13.45
CA THR A 382 2.40 -16.82 12.50
C THR A 382 2.80 -15.46 13.09
N ALA A 383 2.43 -15.19 14.35
CA ALA A 383 2.83 -13.98 15.05
C ALA A 383 4.35 -13.89 15.23
N LEU A 384 5.03 -15.03 15.44
CA LEU A 384 6.48 -15.10 15.49
C LEU A 384 7.11 -14.73 14.14
N ILE A 385 6.58 -15.22 13.02
CA ILE A 385 7.02 -14.82 11.67
C ILE A 385 6.85 -13.31 11.50
N VAL A 386 5.66 -12.77 11.77
CA VAL A 386 5.38 -11.33 11.63
C VAL A 386 6.36 -10.50 12.46
N ALA A 387 6.56 -10.87 13.73
CA ALA A 387 7.44 -10.15 14.65
C ALA A 387 8.91 -10.21 14.20
N LEU A 388 9.40 -11.39 13.79
CA LEU A 388 10.78 -11.52 13.32
C LEU A 388 10.99 -10.83 11.99
N SER A 389 10.07 -10.94 11.03
CA SER A 389 10.16 -10.22 9.76
C SER A 389 10.14 -8.70 9.98
N ALA A 390 9.28 -8.19 10.88
CA ALA A 390 9.28 -6.78 11.24
C ALA A 390 10.61 -6.34 11.87
N LEU A 391 11.17 -7.15 12.79
CA LEU A 391 12.46 -6.88 13.42
C LEU A 391 13.60 -6.92 12.37
N THR A 392 13.63 -7.92 11.51
CA THR A 392 14.63 -8.05 10.44
C THR A 392 14.55 -6.85 9.50
N THR A 393 13.37 -6.48 9.02
CA THR A 393 13.20 -5.30 8.14
C THR A 393 13.57 -4.01 8.86
N PHE A 394 13.20 -3.83 10.12
CA PHE A 394 13.56 -2.64 10.90
C PHE A 394 15.08 -2.51 11.05
N LEU A 395 15.78 -3.62 11.33
CA LEU A 395 17.24 -3.64 11.41
C LEU A 395 17.88 -3.39 10.04
N THR A 396 17.36 -4.00 8.97
CA THR A 396 17.89 -3.80 7.61
C THR A 396 17.69 -2.37 7.11
N ARG A 397 16.58 -1.71 7.49
CA ARG A 397 16.29 -0.31 7.12
C ARG A 397 17.38 0.67 7.59
N ALA A 398 18.11 0.35 8.65
CA ALA A 398 19.23 1.17 9.12
C ALA A 398 20.44 1.14 8.19
N PHE A 399 20.58 0.10 7.35
CA PHE A 399 21.74 -0.11 6.48
C PHE A 399 21.42 -0.07 4.98
N VAL A 400 20.17 -0.37 4.59
CA VAL A 400 19.73 -0.47 3.19
C VAL A 400 18.36 0.17 3.02
N PRO A 401 18.13 1.00 1.99
CA PRO A 401 16.81 1.55 1.70
C PRO A 401 15.84 0.42 1.32
N VAL A 402 14.87 0.17 2.20
CA VAL A 402 13.81 -0.82 1.96
C VAL A 402 12.81 -0.25 0.98
N ARG A 403 12.74 -0.84 -0.22
CA ARG A 403 11.80 -0.46 -1.28
C ARG A 403 10.73 -1.53 -1.50
N MET A 404 9.64 -1.13 -2.14
CA MET A 404 8.62 -2.06 -2.60
C MET A 404 9.17 -2.91 -3.76
N THR A 405 9.33 -4.22 -3.55
CA THR A 405 9.78 -5.18 -4.58
C THR A 405 8.59 -5.88 -5.22
N GLU A 406 8.81 -6.56 -6.35
CA GLU A 406 7.75 -7.35 -7.00
C GLU A 406 7.24 -8.45 -6.07
N GLN A 407 8.15 -9.13 -5.37
CA GLN A 407 7.76 -10.12 -4.36
C GLN A 407 6.87 -9.55 -3.25
N LEU A 408 7.06 -8.31 -2.81
CA LEU A 408 6.19 -7.67 -1.81
C LEU A 408 4.86 -7.21 -2.42
N ALA A 409 4.91 -6.62 -3.62
CA ALA A 409 3.73 -6.14 -4.35
C ALA A 409 2.70 -7.25 -4.60
N LEU A 410 3.17 -8.45 -4.95
CA LEU A 410 2.30 -9.61 -5.14
C LEU A 410 1.53 -10.04 -3.87
N ARG A 411 1.98 -9.66 -2.66
CA ARG A 411 1.26 -9.96 -1.41
C ARG A 411 0.40 -8.79 -0.92
N ALA A 412 0.60 -7.58 -1.47
CA ALA A 412 -0.20 -6.41 -1.14
C ALA A 412 -1.61 -6.48 -1.75
N SER A 413 -1.81 -7.18 -2.87
CA SER A 413 -3.10 -7.27 -3.54
C SER A 413 -3.63 -8.71 -3.66
N PRO A 414 -4.14 -9.32 -2.58
CA PRO A 414 -4.67 -10.69 -2.61
C PRO A 414 -5.88 -10.81 -3.54
N ASN A 415 -6.04 -11.92 -4.24
CA ASN A 415 -7.18 -12.12 -5.13
C ASN A 415 -7.80 -13.53 -5.02
N LEU A 416 -8.90 -13.75 -5.74
CA LEU A 416 -9.61 -15.04 -5.77
C LEU A 416 -8.73 -16.23 -6.21
N ALA A 417 -7.70 -16.01 -7.02
CA ALA A 417 -6.76 -17.06 -7.41
C ALA A 417 -5.92 -17.51 -6.22
N ASP A 418 -5.51 -16.58 -5.34
CA ASP A 418 -4.79 -16.92 -4.11
C ASP A 418 -5.63 -17.82 -3.19
N LEU A 419 -6.94 -17.55 -3.08
CA LEU A 419 -7.87 -18.41 -2.35
C LEU A 419 -7.94 -19.82 -2.96
N ALA A 420 -7.99 -19.94 -4.28
CA ALA A 420 -8.00 -21.24 -4.95
C ALA A 420 -6.69 -22.03 -4.71
N ILE A 421 -5.54 -21.35 -4.80
CA ILE A 421 -4.23 -21.93 -4.48
C ILE A 421 -4.18 -22.38 -3.03
N ALA A 422 -4.66 -21.57 -2.09
CA ALA A 422 -4.66 -21.90 -0.67
C ALA A 422 -5.60 -23.07 -0.33
N LEU A 423 -6.75 -23.17 -1.01
CA LEU A 423 -7.64 -24.33 -0.89
C LEU A 423 -6.96 -25.59 -1.39
N ALA A 424 -6.36 -25.56 -2.59
CA ALA A 424 -5.64 -26.70 -3.17
C ALA A 424 -4.46 -27.14 -2.28
N ALA A 425 -3.68 -26.17 -1.78
CA ALA A 425 -2.63 -26.39 -0.79
C ALA A 425 -3.18 -27.03 0.48
N GLY A 426 -4.30 -26.54 1.02
CA GLY A 426 -4.97 -27.13 2.17
C GLY A 426 -5.41 -28.58 1.96
N PHE A 427 -5.98 -28.91 0.79
CA PHE A 427 -6.33 -30.29 0.43
C PHE A 427 -5.09 -31.18 0.36
N ALA A 428 -4.06 -30.74 -0.37
CA ALA A 428 -2.80 -31.48 -0.51
C ALA A 428 -2.11 -31.71 0.85
N GLY A 429 -2.06 -30.67 1.68
CA GLY A 429 -1.47 -30.72 3.02
C GLY A 429 -2.21 -31.68 3.96
N ALA A 430 -3.54 -31.61 3.95
CA ALA A 430 -4.36 -32.51 4.75
C ALA A 430 -4.19 -33.97 4.31
N VAL A 431 -4.23 -34.25 3.00
CA VAL A 431 -4.00 -35.60 2.47
C VAL A 431 -2.60 -36.10 2.80
N ALA A 432 -1.58 -35.24 2.70
CA ALA A 432 -0.20 -35.60 3.04
C ALA A 432 -0.06 -36.01 4.52
N SER A 433 -0.62 -35.22 5.45
CA SER A 433 -0.60 -35.56 6.89
C SER A 433 -1.35 -36.87 7.21
N MET A 434 -2.34 -37.25 6.38
CA MET A 434 -3.14 -38.47 6.53
C MET A 434 -2.49 -39.72 5.90
N GLN A 435 -1.50 -39.59 5.01
CA GLN A 435 -0.83 -40.73 4.37
C GLN A 435 0.25 -41.35 5.28
N LEU A 436 0.30 -42.68 5.32
CA LEU A 436 1.20 -43.48 6.18
C LEU A 436 2.71 -43.39 5.80
N SER A 437 3.10 -42.57 4.83
CA SER A 437 4.48 -42.47 4.33
C SER A 437 5.33 -41.37 4.97
N ASP A 438 6.64 -41.61 5.11
CA ASP A 438 7.61 -40.61 5.59
C ASP A 438 7.77 -39.39 4.65
N ALA A 439 7.39 -39.55 3.38
CA ALA A 439 7.31 -38.46 2.38
C ALA A 439 6.28 -37.36 2.70
N SER A 440 5.39 -37.60 3.68
CA SER A 440 4.38 -36.62 4.14
C SER A 440 4.99 -35.33 4.68
N SER A 441 6.18 -35.40 5.29
CA SER A 441 6.90 -34.24 5.83
C SER A 441 7.41 -33.27 4.75
N LEU A 442 7.86 -33.81 3.59
CA LEU A 442 8.37 -33.04 2.46
C LEU A 442 7.25 -32.32 1.70
N VAL A 443 6.11 -33.00 1.51
CA VAL A 443 4.92 -32.37 0.92
C VAL A 443 4.35 -31.32 1.88
N GLY A 444 4.33 -31.59 3.18
CA GLY A 444 3.87 -30.64 4.19
C GLY A 444 4.70 -29.35 4.27
N SER A 445 6.02 -29.43 4.07
CA SER A 445 6.90 -28.25 4.01
C SER A 445 6.82 -27.52 2.67
N ALA A 446 6.73 -28.23 1.55
CA ALA A 446 6.53 -27.62 0.23
C ALA A 446 5.19 -26.86 0.12
N VAL A 447 4.16 -27.29 0.84
CA VAL A 447 2.83 -26.66 0.83
C VAL A 447 2.75 -25.42 1.76
N ALA A 448 3.79 -25.14 2.56
CA ALA A 448 3.87 -23.94 3.39
C ALA A 448 3.98 -22.61 2.59
N ILE A 449 4.06 -22.69 1.25
CA ILE A 449 4.00 -21.57 0.29
C ILE A 449 2.90 -20.57 0.66
N ALA A 450 1.74 -21.05 1.10
CA ALA A 450 0.58 -20.23 1.38
C ALA A 450 0.65 -19.42 2.70
N LEU A 451 1.58 -19.70 3.62
CA LEU A 451 1.55 -19.07 4.96
C LEU A 451 2.77 -18.22 5.29
N VAL A 452 3.98 -18.73 5.03
CA VAL A 452 5.21 -18.06 5.49
C VAL A 452 5.43 -16.71 4.80
N PRO A 453 5.42 -16.61 3.46
CA PRO A 453 5.67 -15.32 2.80
C PRO A 453 4.59 -14.27 3.07
N PRO A 454 3.27 -14.58 3.01
CA PRO A 454 2.24 -13.61 3.38
C PRO A 454 2.41 -13.11 4.82
N ALA A 455 2.66 -14.00 5.78
CA ALA A 455 2.89 -13.59 7.18
C ALA A 455 4.15 -12.74 7.33
N ALA A 456 5.23 -13.07 6.62
CA ALA A 456 6.45 -12.27 6.61
C ALA A 456 6.22 -10.88 5.99
N ALA A 457 5.42 -10.80 4.91
CA ALA A 457 5.10 -9.55 4.23
C ALA A 457 4.27 -8.60 5.11
N VAL A 458 3.44 -9.13 6.03
CA VAL A 458 2.81 -8.31 7.08
C VAL A 458 3.86 -7.63 7.95
N GLY A 459 4.85 -8.39 8.43
CA GLY A 459 5.94 -7.85 9.25
C GLY A 459 6.76 -6.79 8.51
N VAL A 460 7.08 -7.05 7.23
CA VAL A 460 7.78 -6.09 6.35
C VAL A 460 6.96 -4.81 6.18
N GLY A 461 5.65 -4.92 5.87
CA GLY A 461 4.76 -3.77 5.70
C GLY A 461 4.64 -2.91 6.96
N VAL A 462 4.55 -3.54 8.14
CA VAL A 462 4.56 -2.84 9.43
C VAL A 462 5.87 -2.07 9.65
N ALA A 463 7.03 -2.67 9.35
CA ALA A 463 8.33 -2.02 9.51
C ALA A 463 8.59 -0.90 8.47
N MET A 464 8.00 -1.02 7.28
CA MET A 464 8.02 0.04 6.26
C MET A 464 7.08 1.21 6.60
N GLY A 465 6.08 0.99 7.46
CA GLY A 465 5.00 1.95 7.67
C GLY A 465 4.04 2.02 6.48
N ASN A 466 3.97 0.97 5.66
CA ASN A 466 3.08 0.89 4.51
C ASN A 466 1.79 0.13 4.89
N PRO A 467 0.68 0.83 5.15
CA PRO A 467 -0.56 0.20 5.60
C PRO A 467 -1.20 -0.66 4.52
N SER A 468 -1.08 -0.27 3.23
CA SER A 468 -1.60 -1.04 2.09
C SER A 468 -0.97 -2.44 2.02
N LEU A 469 0.37 -2.53 2.08
CA LEU A 469 1.09 -3.81 2.12
C LEU A 469 0.72 -4.62 3.37
N ALA A 470 0.68 -3.99 4.54
CA ALA A 470 0.40 -4.69 5.79
C ALA A 470 -1.02 -5.29 5.81
N VAL A 471 -2.04 -4.53 5.41
CA VAL A 471 -3.45 -4.97 5.39
C VAL A 471 -3.69 -5.98 4.27
N GLY A 472 -3.11 -5.77 3.10
CA GLY A 472 -3.17 -6.71 1.98
C GLY A 472 -2.57 -8.07 2.33
N ALA A 473 -1.34 -8.08 2.85
CA ALA A 473 -0.67 -9.31 3.26
C ALA A 473 -1.35 -10.00 4.45
N LEU A 474 -1.95 -9.23 5.37
CA LEU A 474 -2.69 -9.78 6.51
C LEU A 474 -3.99 -10.44 6.04
N THR A 475 -4.67 -9.82 5.08
CA THR A 475 -5.85 -10.39 4.43
C THR A 475 -5.47 -11.68 3.72
N LEU A 476 -4.40 -11.68 2.93
CA LEU A 476 -3.88 -12.88 2.26
C LEU A 476 -3.58 -14.00 3.26
N THR A 477 -2.84 -13.70 4.33
CA THR A 477 -2.52 -14.65 5.40
C THR A 477 -3.78 -15.23 6.03
N THR A 478 -4.76 -14.38 6.32
CA THR A 478 -6.03 -14.79 6.93
C THR A 478 -6.84 -15.70 6.01
N VAL A 479 -6.99 -15.30 4.74
CA VAL A 479 -7.67 -16.10 3.71
C VAL A 479 -7.01 -17.46 3.60
N ASN A 480 -5.68 -17.51 3.59
CA ASN A 480 -4.94 -18.75 3.45
C ASN A 480 -5.13 -19.67 4.66
N VAL A 481 -5.10 -19.13 5.88
CA VAL A 481 -5.43 -19.91 7.09
C VAL A 481 -6.86 -20.46 7.03
N VAL A 482 -7.85 -19.63 6.67
CA VAL A 482 -9.25 -20.07 6.57
C VAL A 482 -9.42 -21.14 5.50
N ALA A 483 -8.77 -20.99 4.34
CA ALA A 483 -8.78 -21.96 3.26
C ALA A 483 -8.17 -23.29 3.68
N ILE A 484 -6.98 -23.27 4.30
CA ILE A 484 -6.30 -24.47 4.80
C ILE A 484 -7.15 -25.18 5.86
N VAL A 485 -7.74 -24.44 6.80
CA VAL A 485 -8.59 -25.03 7.85
C VAL A 485 -9.87 -25.62 7.24
N SER A 486 -10.49 -24.95 6.28
CA SER A 486 -11.71 -25.43 5.62
C SER A 486 -11.45 -26.68 4.78
N ALA A 487 -10.39 -26.66 3.97
CA ALA A 487 -9.97 -27.80 3.16
C ALA A 487 -9.55 -28.97 4.05
N GLY A 488 -8.74 -28.73 5.09
CA GLY A 488 -8.33 -29.76 6.05
C GLY A 488 -9.50 -30.38 6.82
N TYR A 489 -10.49 -29.58 7.20
CA TYR A 489 -11.71 -30.07 7.85
C TYR A 489 -12.47 -31.03 6.93
N LEU A 490 -12.67 -30.64 5.67
CA LEU A 490 -13.40 -31.44 4.70
C LEU A 490 -12.62 -32.73 4.37
N SER A 491 -11.32 -32.61 4.09
CA SER A 491 -10.44 -33.76 3.83
C SER A 491 -10.47 -34.77 4.98
N ALA A 492 -10.44 -34.31 6.23
CA ALA A 492 -10.45 -35.19 7.39
C ALA A 492 -11.73 -36.01 7.50
N LYS A 493 -12.89 -35.39 7.27
CA LYS A 493 -14.16 -36.11 7.28
C LYS A 493 -14.29 -37.10 6.13
N ILE A 494 -13.89 -36.69 4.93
CA ILE A 494 -13.91 -37.55 3.75
C ILE A 494 -12.97 -38.74 3.96
N TYR A 495 -11.74 -38.50 4.40
CA TYR A 495 -10.74 -39.55 4.61
C TYR A 495 -11.19 -40.59 5.65
N ALA A 496 -11.80 -40.13 6.74
CA ALA A 496 -12.27 -41.03 7.79
C ALA A 496 -13.44 -41.93 7.33
N ILE A 497 -14.28 -41.45 6.39
CA ILE A 497 -15.42 -42.20 5.83
C ILE A 497 -15.05 -42.92 4.52
N TYR A 498 -13.91 -42.59 3.93
CA TYR A 498 -13.42 -43.13 2.67
C TYR A 498 -13.46 -44.66 2.55
N PRO A 499 -13.15 -45.46 3.58
CA PRO A 499 -13.27 -46.92 3.49
C PRO A 499 -14.68 -47.39 3.10
N LEU A 500 -15.71 -46.73 3.63
CA LEU A 500 -17.11 -47.03 3.36
C LEU A 500 -17.47 -46.65 1.91
N ILE A 501 -17.06 -45.45 1.48
CA ILE A 501 -17.28 -44.96 0.11
C ILE A 501 -16.54 -45.81 -0.92
N ARG A 502 -15.32 -46.26 -0.60
CA ARG A 502 -14.50 -47.10 -1.47
C ARG A 502 -15.10 -48.49 -1.67
N GLY A 503 -15.85 -49.01 -0.68
CA GLY A 503 -16.61 -50.25 -0.82
C GLY A 503 -17.65 -50.13 -1.94
N LEU A 504 -18.51 -49.10 -1.84
CA LEU A 504 -19.53 -48.78 -2.85
C LEU A 504 -18.95 -48.52 -4.24
N TYR A 505 -17.85 -47.76 -4.29
CA TYR A 505 -17.19 -47.46 -5.55
C TYR A 505 -16.65 -48.72 -6.24
N ARG A 506 -16.02 -49.63 -5.47
CA ARG A 506 -15.54 -50.90 -6.02
C ARG A 506 -16.68 -51.75 -6.53
N GLU A 507 -17.76 -51.88 -5.76
CA GLU A 507 -18.96 -52.61 -6.20
C GLU A 507 -19.56 -52.04 -7.50
N ALA A 508 -19.62 -50.71 -7.63
CA ALA A 508 -20.05 -50.03 -8.85
C ALA A 508 -19.11 -50.31 -10.05
N VAL A 509 -17.79 -50.21 -9.86
CA VAL A 509 -16.81 -50.47 -10.91
C VAL A 509 -16.80 -51.94 -11.34
N ASP A 510 -16.91 -52.86 -10.38
CA ASP A 510 -16.96 -54.31 -10.64
C ASP A 510 -18.23 -54.68 -11.41
N SER A 511 -19.38 -54.07 -11.07
CA SER A 511 -20.63 -54.21 -11.82
C SER A 511 -20.52 -53.68 -13.26
N ILE A 512 -19.95 -52.48 -13.45
CA ILE A 512 -19.77 -51.89 -14.78
C ILE A 512 -18.80 -52.74 -15.60
N SER A 513 -17.63 -53.09 -15.06
CA SER A 513 -16.62 -53.89 -15.78
C SER A 513 -17.12 -55.29 -16.12
N GLY A 514 -17.92 -55.94 -15.26
CA GLY A 514 -18.63 -57.17 -15.57
C GLY A 514 -19.59 -57.04 -16.76
N ALA A 515 -20.26 -55.88 -16.90
CA ALA A 515 -21.15 -55.60 -18.04
C ALA A 515 -20.42 -55.39 -19.38
N TRP A 516 -19.10 -55.16 -19.37
CA TRP A 516 -18.27 -55.02 -20.58
C TRP A 516 -17.85 -56.36 -21.21
N GLY A 517 -18.05 -57.50 -20.53
CA GLY A 517 -17.47 -58.80 -20.90
C GLY A 517 -18.16 -59.59 -22.03
N GLU A 518 -19.47 -59.43 -22.26
CA GLU A 518 -20.23 -60.33 -23.15
C GLU A 518 -21.07 -59.59 -24.21
N GLY A 519 -21.06 -60.05 -25.47
CA GLY A 519 -22.00 -59.63 -26.53
C GLY A 519 -21.50 -58.61 -27.57
N SER A 520 -22.42 -58.18 -28.46
CA SER A 520 -22.12 -57.24 -29.55
C SER A 520 -21.72 -55.84 -29.04
N PRO A 521 -20.94 -55.03 -29.80
CA PRO A 521 -20.46 -53.72 -29.34
C PRO A 521 -21.57 -52.78 -28.86
N ALA A 522 -22.71 -52.75 -29.56
CA ALA A 522 -23.87 -51.96 -29.17
C ALA A 522 -24.55 -52.48 -27.88
N ALA A 523 -24.67 -53.79 -27.72
CA ALA A 523 -25.27 -54.41 -26.54
C ALA A 523 -24.37 -54.32 -25.28
N ARG A 524 -23.05 -54.17 -25.46
CA ARG A 524 -22.10 -53.87 -24.38
C ARG A 524 -22.22 -52.42 -23.94
N ALA A 525 -22.25 -51.48 -24.89
CA ALA A 525 -22.39 -50.06 -24.57
C ALA A 525 -23.69 -49.75 -23.82
N THR A 526 -24.82 -50.34 -24.23
CA THR A 526 -26.12 -50.12 -23.56
C THR A 526 -26.18 -50.71 -22.15
N ARG A 527 -25.63 -51.91 -21.93
CA ARG A 527 -25.55 -52.51 -20.58
C ARG A 527 -24.58 -51.78 -19.67
N ALA A 528 -23.41 -51.41 -20.16
CA ALA A 528 -22.45 -50.61 -19.40
C ALA A 528 -23.03 -49.25 -19.01
N ALA A 529 -23.72 -48.57 -19.94
CA ALA A 529 -24.43 -47.32 -19.65
C ALA A 529 -25.57 -47.52 -18.64
N GLY A 530 -26.30 -48.63 -18.73
CA GLY A 530 -27.35 -49.02 -17.78
C GLY A 530 -26.82 -49.23 -16.36
N GLU A 531 -25.73 -50.00 -16.20
CA GLU A 531 -25.11 -50.23 -14.89
C GLU A 531 -24.40 -48.98 -14.35
N MET A 532 -23.84 -48.15 -15.22
CA MET A 532 -23.30 -46.84 -14.83
C MET A 532 -24.40 -45.93 -14.27
N LEU A 533 -25.54 -45.84 -14.97
CA LEU A 533 -26.68 -45.05 -14.52
C LEU A 533 -27.25 -45.60 -13.19
N ARG A 534 -27.40 -46.93 -13.08
CA ARG A 534 -27.85 -47.60 -11.85
C ARG A 534 -26.93 -47.31 -10.68
N SER A 535 -25.61 -47.43 -10.90
CA SER A 535 -24.60 -47.15 -9.88
C SER A 535 -24.65 -45.71 -9.40
N VAL A 536 -24.75 -44.75 -10.33
CA VAL A 536 -24.91 -43.32 -10.01
C VAL A 536 -26.19 -43.07 -9.22
N LEU A 537 -27.32 -43.69 -9.62
CA LEU A 537 -28.60 -43.57 -8.91
C LEU A 537 -28.53 -44.15 -7.49
N ILE A 538 -27.85 -45.29 -7.30
CA ILE A 538 -27.65 -45.89 -5.97
C ILE A 538 -26.82 -44.95 -5.10
N LEU A 539 -25.65 -44.50 -5.57
CA LEU A 539 -24.79 -43.55 -4.87
C LEU A 539 -25.55 -42.27 -4.49
N PHE A 540 -26.29 -41.70 -5.43
CA PHE A 540 -27.11 -40.51 -5.20
C PHE A 540 -28.23 -40.76 -4.18
N SER A 541 -28.96 -41.87 -4.30
CA SER A 541 -30.05 -42.23 -3.38
C SER A 541 -29.55 -42.45 -1.95
N THR A 542 -28.39 -43.08 -1.79
CA THR A 542 -27.75 -43.29 -0.49
C THR A 542 -27.29 -41.96 0.09
N TRP A 543 -26.67 -41.09 -0.71
CA TRP A 543 -26.30 -39.75 -0.26
C TRP A 543 -27.51 -38.92 0.16
N LEU A 544 -28.61 -39.03 -0.57
CA LEU A 544 -29.88 -38.38 -0.23
C LEU A 544 -30.46 -38.94 1.06
N ARG A 545 -30.48 -40.26 1.27
CA ARG A 545 -30.96 -40.89 2.51
C ARG A 545 -30.12 -40.48 3.73
N VAL A 546 -28.80 -40.47 3.61
CA VAL A 546 -27.91 -39.95 4.67
C VAL A 546 -28.23 -38.49 4.97
N THR A 547 -28.43 -37.66 3.94
CA THR A 547 -28.80 -36.25 4.09
C THR A 547 -30.15 -36.08 4.80
N ILE A 548 -31.14 -36.91 4.47
CA ILE A 548 -32.45 -36.92 5.14
C ILE A 548 -32.31 -37.36 6.60
N GLY A 549 -31.54 -38.42 6.87
CA GLY A 549 -31.27 -38.92 8.22
C GLY A 549 -30.63 -37.86 9.12
N ILE A 550 -29.74 -37.03 8.57
CA ILE A 550 -29.11 -35.88 9.25
C ILE A 550 -30.13 -34.79 9.64
N LEU A 551 -31.17 -34.62 8.83
CA LEU A 551 -32.21 -33.61 9.06
C LEU A 551 -33.24 -34.07 10.11
N GLY A 552 -33.25 -35.36 10.47
CA GLY A 552 -34.23 -35.99 11.36
C GLY A 552 -35.56 -36.27 10.66
N GLU A 553 -36.53 -36.89 11.34
CA GLU A 553 -37.89 -37.16 10.80
C GLU A 553 -38.55 -35.85 10.33
N ALA A 554 -38.40 -35.55 9.04
CA ALA A 554 -39.06 -34.43 8.39
C ALA A 554 -40.47 -34.86 8.04
N ARG A 555 -41.47 -34.14 8.56
CA ARG A 555 -42.89 -34.48 8.35
C ARG A 555 -43.37 -34.12 6.93
N SER A 556 -42.62 -33.31 6.19
CA SER A 556 -42.92 -32.90 4.80
C SER A 556 -41.67 -32.44 4.01
N ILE A 557 -41.78 -32.41 2.68
CA ILE A 557 -40.72 -31.93 1.76
C ILE A 557 -40.41 -30.45 2.01
N SER A 558 -41.42 -29.63 2.31
CA SER A 558 -41.23 -28.19 2.59
C SER A 558 -40.50 -27.97 3.92
N ASP A 559 -40.79 -28.79 4.94
CA ASP A 559 -40.07 -28.74 6.21
C ASP A 559 -38.59 -29.13 6.01
N MET A 560 -38.34 -30.18 5.24
CA MET A 560 -36.99 -30.60 4.86
C MET A 560 -36.23 -29.49 4.12
N ALA A 561 -36.83 -28.91 3.08
CA ALA A 561 -36.25 -27.79 2.33
C ALA A 561 -35.94 -26.59 3.24
N SER A 562 -36.84 -26.27 4.18
CA SER A 562 -36.63 -25.17 5.13
C SER A 562 -35.48 -25.44 6.11
N ARG A 563 -35.29 -26.69 6.57
CA ARG A 563 -34.19 -27.08 7.46
C ARG A 563 -32.84 -27.01 6.75
N VAL A 564 -32.78 -27.52 5.53
CA VAL A 564 -31.59 -27.43 4.66
C VAL A 564 -31.25 -25.98 4.37
N ALA A 565 -32.22 -25.18 3.93
CA ALA A 565 -32.05 -23.76 3.63
C ALA A 565 -31.54 -23.00 4.85
N ARG A 566 -32.14 -23.20 6.05
CA ARG A 566 -31.67 -22.53 7.29
C ARG A 566 -30.22 -22.83 7.62
N ARG A 567 -29.74 -24.06 7.40
CA ARG A 567 -28.34 -24.43 7.65
C ARG A 567 -27.39 -23.98 6.53
N ALA A 568 -27.83 -24.03 5.28
CA ALA A 568 -27.07 -23.49 4.15
C ALA A 568 -26.85 -21.97 4.29
N VAL A 569 -27.87 -21.22 4.73
CA VAL A 569 -27.76 -19.78 5.02
C VAL A 569 -26.71 -19.48 6.09
N VAL A 570 -26.49 -20.37 7.06
CA VAL A 570 -25.47 -20.18 8.11
C VAL A 570 -24.04 -20.30 7.55
N LEU A 571 -23.85 -21.09 6.50
CA LEU A 571 -22.55 -21.28 5.84
C LEU A 571 -22.33 -20.25 4.72
N VAL A 572 -23.31 -20.09 3.84
CA VAL A 572 -23.23 -19.28 2.62
C VAL A 572 -23.61 -17.82 2.88
N GLY A 573 -24.40 -17.55 3.93
CA GLY A 573 -24.82 -16.19 4.30
C GLY A 573 -23.67 -15.19 4.46
N PRO A 574 -22.59 -15.50 5.20
CA PRO A 574 -21.42 -14.62 5.30
C PRO A 574 -20.79 -14.30 3.95
N ILE A 575 -20.74 -15.28 3.04
CA ILE A 575 -20.19 -15.12 1.69
C ILE A 575 -21.10 -14.17 0.88
N LEU A 576 -22.41 -14.42 0.88
CA LEU A 576 -23.39 -13.58 0.18
C LEU A 576 -23.42 -12.15 0.73
N VAL A 577 -23.32 -11.98 2.06
CA VAL A 577 -23.26 -10.67 2.70
C VAL A 577 -21.97 -9.94 2.31
N ALA A 578 -20.82 -10.62 2.32
CA ALA A 578 -19.57 -10.02 1.87
C ALA A 578 -19.64 -9.57 0.41
N TRP A 579 -20.29 -10.35 -0.46
CA TRP A 579 -20.51 -9.99 -1.86
C TRP A 579 -21.46 -8.82 -2.02
N ALA A 580 -22.59 -8.81 -1.31
CA ALA A 580 -23.53 -7.69 -1.35
C ALA A 580 -22.90 -6.40 -0.83
N LEU A 581 -22.11 -6.46 0.24
CA LEU A 581 -21.35 -5.32 0.76
C LEU A 581 -20.28 -4.84 -0.21
N GLY A 582 -19.55 -5.78 -0.83
CA GLY A 582 -18.59 -5.50 -1.88
C GLY A 582 -19.22 -4.74 -3.05
N ALA A 583 -20.33 -5.26 -3.58
CA ALA A 583 -21.08 -4.62 -4.66
C ALA A 583 -21.61 -3.23 -4.25
N ALA A 584 -22.17 -3.10 -3.04
CA ALA A 584 -22.69 -1.83 -2.55
C ALA A 584 -21.61 -0.75 -2.38
N ILE A 585 -20.41 -1.14 -1.90
CA ILE A 585 -19.31 -0.21 -1.66
C ILE A 585 -18.61 0.16 -2.97
N SER A 586 -18.45 -0.77 -3.91
CA SER A 586 -17.72 -0.59 -5.18
C SER A 586 -18.56 -0.06 -6.35
N THR A 587 -19.81 0.33 -6.11
CA THR A 587 -20.71 0.91 -7.13
C THR A 587 -21.12 2.32 -6.72
N ASP A 588 -21.79 3.04 -7.62
CA ASP A 588 -22.26 4.41 -7.37
C ASP A 588 -23.19 4.56 -6.15
N LEU A 589 -23.70 3.44 -5.59
CA LEU A 589 -24.43 3.43 -4.33
C LEU A 589 -23.60 4.01 -3.17
N SER A 590 -22.27 3.88 -3.21
CA SER A 590 -21.37 4.45 -2.21
C SER A 590 -21.47 5.98 -2.11
N ARG A 591 -21.78 6.67 -3.23
CA ARG A 591 -21.94 8.13 -3.27
C ARG A 591 -23.11 8.63 -2.42
N ALA A 592 -24.12 7.80 -2.18
CA ALA A 592 -25.22 8.16 -1.29
C ALA A 592 -24.73 8.37 0.16
N PHE A 593 -23.71 7.62 0.58
CA PHE A 593 -23.14 7.73 1.93
C PHE A 593 -22.29 9.00 2.07
N SER A 594 -21.43 9.33 1.09
CA SER A 594 -20.68 10.59 1.14
C SER A 594 -21.60 11.80 0.99
N GLY A 595 -22.65 11.73 0.16
CA GLY A 595 -23.63 12.81 0.04
C GLY A 595 -24.33 13.14 1.35
N ALA A 596 -24.66 12.12 2.16
CA ALA A 596 -25.20 12.32 3.50
C ALA A 596 -24.19 13.02 4.44
N TYR A 597 -22.90 12.71 4.32
CA TYR A 597 -21.84 13.41 5.05
C TYR A 597 -21.68 14.85 4.56
N SER A 598 -21.72 15.12 3.25
CA SER A 598 -21.59 16.46 2.69
C SER A 598 -22.70 17.39 3.21
N ALA A 599 -23.96 16.93 3.20
CA ALA A 599 -25.08 17.71 3.74
C ALA A 599 -24.90 18.03 5.23
N LEU A 600 -24.37 17.08 6.02
CA LEU A 600 -24.08 17.31 7.43
C LEU A 600 -22.88 18.26 7.62
N PHE A 601 -21.87 18.15 6.76
CA PHE A 601 -20.68 18.98 6.78
C PHE A 601 -21.01 20.44 6.50
N GLU A 602 -21.83 20.73 5.49
CA GLU A 602 -22.32 22.08 5.17
C GLU A 602 -23.05 22.73 6.36
N VAL A 603 -23.90 21.96 7.06
CA VAL A 603 -24.60 22.46 8.25
C VAL A 603 -23.63 22.77 9.39
N VAL A 604 -22.63 21.91 9.61
CA VAL A 604 -21.64 22.09 10.69
C VAL A 604 -20.71 23.26 10.40
N GLU A 605 -20.21 23.40 9.16
CA GLU A 605 -19.38 24.55 8.77
C GLU A 605 -20.17 25.86 8.85
N GLY A 606 -21.42 25.89 8.36
CA GLY A 606 -22.25 27.10 8.46
C GLY A 606 -22.53 27.52 9.91
N LEU A 607 -22.74 26.56 10.82
CA LEU A 607 -22.87 26.84 12.25
C LEU A 607 -21.56 27.34 12.87
N TRP A 608 -20.43 26.76 12.46
CA TRP A 608 -19.11 27.13 12.97
C TRP A 608 -18.68 28.52 12.52
N GLU A 609 -18.87 28.85 11.23
CA GLU A 609 -18.62 30.19 10.68
C GLU A 609 -19.49 31.25 11.37
N GLY A 610 -20.77 30.96 11.59
CA GLY A 610 -21.67 31.85 12.33
C GLY A 610 -21.27 32.05 13.80
N LEU A 611 -20.55 31.11 14.40
CA LEU A 611 -20.06 31.17 15.78
C LEU A 611 -18.72 31.90 15.87
N LEU A 612 -17.82 31.68 14.91
CA LEU A 612 -16.56 32.42 14.76
C LEU A 612 -16.79 33.89 14.43
N ALA A 613 -17.81 34.22 13.63
CA ALA A 613 -18.19 35.61 13.34
C ALA A 613 -18.55 36.44 14.59
N ARG A 614 -18.78 35.78 15.74
CA ARG A 614 -19.11 36.41 17.02
C ARG A 614 -17.92 36.53 17.97
N LEU A 615 -16.75 36.00 17.61
CA LEU A 615 -15.55 36.02 18.46
C LEU A 615 -14.53 37.08 17.98
N PRO A 616 -13.90 37.87 18.88
CA PRO A 616 -12.98 38.94 18.48
C PRO A 616 -11.55 38.48 18.16
N ALA A 617 -11.31 37.17 18.01
CA ALA A 617 -9.96 36.58 17.97
C ALA A 617 -9.62 36.00 16.57
N PRO A 618 -8.33 35.99 16.18
CA PRO A 618 -7.89 35.39 14.92
C PRO A 618 -8.30 33.91 14.87
N SER A 619 -8.66 33.41 13.69
CA SER A 619 -9.15 32.03 13.53
C SER A 619 -8.18 31.05 14.20
N PRO A 620 -8.65 30.17 15.11
CA PRO A 620 -7.78 29.14 15.67
C PRO A 620 -7.18 28.30 14.51
N SER A 621 -5.92 27.88 14.66
CA SER A 621 -5.26 26.98 13.70
C SER A 621 -6.14 25.75 13.42
N GLY A 622 -6.10 25.22 12.20
CA GLY A 622 -6.92 24.08 11.77
C GLY A 622 -6.84 22.88 12.73
N ASP A 623 -5.68 22.69 13.35
CA ASP A 623 -5.43 21.70 14.39
C ASP A 623 -6.28 21.85 15.66
N LEU A 624 -6.57 23.06 16.14
CA LEU A 624 -7.41 23.27 17.32
C LEU A 624 -8.86 22.83 17.08
N LEU A 625 -9.35 23.02 15.85
CA LEU A 625 -10.65 22.54 15.41
C LEU A 625 -10.67 21.01 15.34
N VAL A 626 -9.65 20.40 14.76
CA VAL A 626 -9.49 18.93 14.71
C VAL A 626 -9.40 18.34 16.11
N LEU A 627 -8.62 18.94 17.01
CA LEU A 627 -8.55 18.57 18.43
C LEU A 627 -9.90 18.71 19.13
N GLY A 628 -10.61 19.82 18.90
CA GLY A 628 -11.96 20.04 19.42
C GLY A 628 -12.94 18.96 18.96
N VAL A 629 -12.98 18.68 17.65
CA VAL A 629 -13.83 17.62 17.09
C VAL A 629 -13.39 16.24 17.60
N ALA A 630 -12.09 15.99 17.79
CA ALA A 630 -11.59 14.75 18.37
C ALA A 630 -12.05 14.55 19.83
N VAL A 631 -12.07 15.61 20.63
CA VAL A 631 -12.64 15.58 21.99
C VAL A 631 -14.14 15.29 21.94
N VAL A 632 -14.89 15.94 21.04
CA VAL A 632 -16.33 15.68 20.86
C VAL A 632 -16.57 14.25 20.37
N ALA A 633 -15.73 13.73 19.47
CA ALA A 633 -15.78 12.35 18.99
C ALA A 633 -15.50 11.33 20.11
N ALA A 634 -14.55 11.63 21.00
CA ALA A 634 -14.30 10.80 22.18
C ALA A 634 -15.48 10.83 23.16
N ALA A 635 -16.07 12.01 23.39
CA ALA A 635 -17.25 12.17 24.24
C ALA A 635 -18.49 11.45 23.67
N SER A 636 -18.74 11.59 22.37
CA SER A 636 -19.83 10.92 21.67
C SER A 636 -19.61 9.41 21.62
N GLY A 637 -18.38 8.93 21.46
CA GLY A 637 -18.02 7.52 21.55
C GLY A 637 -18.28 6.94 22.95
N ARG A 638 -17.93 7.69 24.01
CA ARG A 638 -18.25 7.29 25.39
C ARG A 638 -19.76 7.27 25.64
N ALA A 639 -20.50 8.26 25.14
CA ALA A 639 -21.96 8.31 25.22
C ALA A 639 -22.60 7.13 24.47
N LEU A 640 -22.10 6.80 23.27
CA LEU A 640 -22.52 5.65 22.49
C LEU A 640 -22.36 4.35 23.28
N LEU A 641 -21.19 4.10 23.85
CA LEU A 641 -20.95 2.90 24.66
C LEU A 641 -21.91 2.81 25.87
N ALA A 642 -22.21 3.93 26.52
CA ALA A 642 -23.14 3.98 27.64
C ALA A 642 -24.59 3.70 27.21
N GLU A 643 -25.09 4.36 26.17
CA GLU A 643 -26.47 4.17 25.69
C GLU A 643 -26.67 2.77 25.08
N VAL A 644 -25.66 2.23 24.39
CA VAL A 644 -25.67 0.85 23.88
C VAL A 644 -25.76 -0.16 25.03
N ALA A 645 -25.02 0.06 26.13
CA ALA A 645 -25.10 -0.79 27.31
C ALA A 645 -26.49 -0.74 27.95
N ARG A 646 -27.10 0.45 28.06
CA ARG A 646 -28.46 0.63 28.59
C ARG A 646 -29.53 -0.02 27.70
N ALA A 647 -29.47 0.21 26.39
CA ALA A 647 -30.39 -0.38 25.41
C ALA A 647 -30.35 -1.92 25.43
N ARG A 648 -29.16 -2.49 25.67
CA ARG A 648 -28.97 -3.93 25.83
C ARG A 648 -29.60 -4.50 27.09
N GLU A 649 -29.64 -3.72 28.17
CA GLU A 649 -30.17 -4.13 29.46
C GLU A 649 -31.70 -4.01 29.51
N SER A 650 -32.23 -2.84 29.13
CA SER A 650 -33.66 -2.52 29.18
C SER A 650 -34.48 -3.19 28.07
N GLY A 651 -33.92 -3.29 26.86
CA GLY A 651 -34.62 -3.76 25.67
C GLY A 651 -35.78 -2.85 25.21
N GLY A 652 -35.87 -1.61 25.72
CA GLY A 652 -36.93 -0.67 25.39
C GLY A 652 -36.68 0.08 24.08
N LEU A 653 -37.74 0.34 23.30
CA LEU A 653 -37.66 1.07 22.01
C LEU A 653 -37.02 2.46 22.16
N ARG A 654 -37.29 3.15 23.27
CA ARG A 654 -36.73 4.47 23.58
C ARG A 654 -35.22 4.43 23.79
N ASP A 655 -34.70 3.39 24.43
CA ASP A 655 -33.26 3.26 24.67
C ASP A 655 -32.53 2.83 23.39
N TYR A 656 -33.18 2.04 22.52
CA TYR A 656 -32.67 1.80 21.16
C TYR A 656 -32.58 3.09 20.35
N ALA A 657 -33.58 3.96 20.42
CA ALA A 657 -33.54 5.27 19.76
C ALA A 657 -32.42 6.17 20.30
N ARG A 658 -32.17 6.15 21.62
CA ARG A 658 -31.03 6.87 22.23
C ARG A 658 -29.68 6.32 21.80
N ALA A 659 -29.52 5.01 21.76
CA ALA A 659 -28.30 4.37 21.27
C ALA A 659 -28.06 4.70 19.78
N ALA A 660 -29.11 4.72 18.96
CA ALA A 660 -29.04 5.15 17.57
C ALA A 660 -28.66 6.63 17.44
N GLY A 661 -29.25 7.52 18.26
CA GLY A 661 -28.92 8.94 18.28
C GLY A 661 -27.47 9.21 18.71
N ALA A 662 -26.97 8.51 19.75
CA ALA A 662 -25.56 8.56 20.14
C ALA A 662 -24.64 7.99 19.05
N GLY A 663 -25.11 6.96 18.33
CA GLY A 663 -24.42 6.39 17.18
C GLY A 663 -24.29 7.38 16.03
N PHE A 664 -25.36 8.13 15.74
CA PHE A 664 -25.36 9.20 14.74
C PHE A 664 -24.41 10.34 15.12
N ALA A 665 -24.39 10.76 16.40
CA ALA A 665 -23.45 11.77 16.87
C ALA A 665 -21.98 11.32 16.73
N PHE A 666 -21.69 10.06 17.08
CA PHE A 666 -20.36 9.48 16.87
C PHE A 666 -20.00 9.39 15.38
N TRP A 667 -20.94 8.93 14.55
CA TRP A 667 -20.79 8.83 13.09
C TRP A 667 -20.47 10.19 12.44
N ALA A 668 -21.17 11.25 12.85
CA ALA A 668 -20.98 12.61 12.35
C ALA A 668 -19.60 13.18 12.74
N THR A 669 -19.26 13.10 14.03
CA THR A 669 -18.01 13.67 14.58
C THR A 669 -16.77 12.96 14.04
N THR A 670 -16.77 11.63 13.99
CA THR A 670 -15.66 10.85 13.41
C THR A 670 -15.60 10.96 11.89
N GLY A 671 -16.73 11.06 11.20
CA GLY A 671 -16.76 11.25 9.76
C GLY A 671 -16.16 12.59 9.32
N TYR A 672 -16.31 13.65 10.14
CA TYR A 672 -15.60 14.92 9.94
C TYR A 672 -14.08 14.73 10.04
N LEU A 673 -13.59 14.04 11.08
CA LEU A 673 -12.16 13.78 11.28
C LEU A 673 -11.54 13.01 10.12
N LEU A 674 -12.26 12.01 9.61
CA LEU A 674 -11.83 11.15 8.50
C LEU A 674 -12.09 11.76 7.11
N GLY A 675 -12.77 12.91 7.01
CA GLY A 675 -13.04 13.55 5.72
C GLY A 675 -13.97 12.75 4.82
N LEU A 676 -14.91 11.98 5.39
CA LEU A 676 -15.73 11.01 4.64
C LEU A 676 -16.67 11.66 3.60
N HIS A 677 -16.87 12.98 3.63
CA HIS A 677 -17.59 13.71 2.59
C HIS A 677 -16.86 13.69 1.23
N LYS A 678 -15.52 13.56 1.22
CA LYS A 678 -14.71 13.46 -0.01
C LYS A 678 -14.55 12.02 -0.54
N PHE A 679 -14.72 11.03 0.33
CA PHE A 679 -14.33 9.64 0.09
C PHE A 679 -15.53 8.70 0.16
N SER A 680 -16.21 8.51 -0.97
CA SER A 680 -17.50 7.79 -1.06
C SER A 680 -17.43 6.32 -0.63
N HIS A 681 -16.38 5.59 -0.98
CA HIS A 681 -16.26 4.17 -0.68
C HIS A 681 -15.94 3.95 0.80
N VAL A 682 -15.04 4.77 1.36
CA VAL A 682 -14.72 4.74 2.80
C VAL A 682 -15.91 5.19 3.63
N ALA A 683 -16.66 6.19 3.18
CA ALA A 683 -17.90 6.62 3.83
C ALA A 683 -18.91 5.47 3.94
N ALA A 684 -19.12 4.73 2.85
CA ALA A 684 -20.00 3.56 2.83
C ALA A 684 -19.51 2.45 3.76
N ALA A 685 -18.23 2.06 3.65
CA ALA A 685 -17.63 1.02 4.48
C ALA A 685 -17.71 1.36 5.99
N TYR A 686 -17.36 2.59 6.35
CA TYR A 686 -17.39 3.08 7.73
C TYR A 686 -18.82 3.09 8.28
N THR A 687 -19.77 3.65 7.53
CA THR A 687 -21.17 3.76 7.95
C THR A 687 -21.79 2.39 8.21
N ILE A 688 -21.58 1.44 7.30
CA ILE A 688 -22.09 0.08 7.42
C ILE A 688 -21.46 -0.63 8.62
N ALA A 689 -20.13 -0.53 8.79
CA ALA A 689 -19.42 -1.14 9.90
C ALA A 689 -19.89 -0.61 11.26
N LEU A 690 -20.06 0.71 11.38
CA LEU A 690 -20.54 1.35 12.59
C LEU A 690 -22.00 0.95 12.89
N ALA A 691 -22.89 1.01 11.91
CA ALA A 691 -24.29 0.62 12.08
C ALA A 691 -24.43 -0.85 12.51
N ALA A 692 -23.65 -1.75 11.90
CA ALA A 692 -23.61 -3.15 12.29
C ALA A 692 -23.07 -3.33 13.72
N GLY A 693 -22.00 -2.65 14.09
CA GLY A 693 -21.43 -2.68 15.44
C GLY A 693 -22.40 -2.20 16.51
N VAL A 694 -23.05 -1.06 16.29
CA VAL A 694 -24.07 -0.50 17.19
C VAL A 694 -25.27 -1.45 17.31
N GLY A 695 -25.76 -2.00 16.19
CA GLY A 695 -26.87 -2.95 16.20
C GLY A 695 -26.56 -4.23 16.99
N VAL A 696 -25.37 -4.81 16.78
CA VAL A 696 -24.92 -6.02 17.49
C VAL A 696 -24.73 -5.76 18.98
N ALA A 697 -24.19 -4.59 19.34
CA ALA A 697 -23.92 -4.24 20.72
C ALA A 697 -25.19 -3.87 21.50
N SER A 698 -26.17 -3.23 20.84
CA SER A 698 -27.43 -2.80 21.46
C SER A 698 -28.40 -3.98 21.62
N LEU A 699 -28.47 -4.90 20.66
CA LEU A 699 -29.44 -5.99 20.70
C LEU A 699 -28.98 -7.13 21.62
N LYS A 700 -29.68 -7.31 22.76
CA LYS A 700 -29.40 -8.37 23.76
C LYS A 700 -29.25 -9.76 23.14
N ARG A 701 -30.08 -10.09 22.14
CA ARG A 701 -30.05 -11.37 21.41
C ARG A 701 -28.76 -11.56 20.61
N LEU A 702 -28.29 -10.52 19.93
CA LEU A 702 -27.05 -10.56 19.14
C LEU A 702 -25.82 -10.52 20.06
N TRP A 703 -25.84 -9.69 21.10
CA TRP A 703 -24.74 -9.62 22.07
C TRP A 703 -24.50 -10.94 22.83
N ARG A 704 -25.56 -11.68 23.18
CA ARG A 704 -25.43 -13.04 23.74
C ARG A 704 -24.67 -13.98 22.80
N ARG A 705 -24.72 -13.73 21.49
CA ARG A 705 -24.01 -14.47 20.45
C ARG A 705 -22.75 -13.73 19.95
N ARG A 706 -22.23 -12.76 20.69
CA ARG A 706 -21.10 -11.88 20.25
C ARG A 706 -19.89 -12.64 19.70
N ARG A 707 -19.54 -13.80 20.26
CA ARG A 707 -18.43 -14.62 19.75
C ARG A 707 -18.71 -15.15 18.32
N ARG A 708 -19.93 -15.62 18.07
CA ARG A 708 -20.36 -16.05 16.72
C ARG A 708 -20.47 -14.87 15.77
N VAL A 709 -21.04 -13.75 16.22
CA VAL A 709 -21.18 -12.55 15.39
C VAL A 709 -19.81 -11.97 15.02
N ALA A 710 -18.86 -11.91 15.96
CA ALA A 710 -17.49 -11.47 15.70
C ALA A 710 -16.79 -12.40 14.69
N LEU A 711 -16.98 -13.71 14.81
CA LEU A 711 -16.44 -14.67 13.83
C LEU A 711 -17.03 -14.44 12.44
N TYR A 712 -18.35 -14.26 12.34
CA TYR A 712 -19.00 -13.95 11.06
C TYR A 712 -18.56 -12.61 10.49
N GLY A 713 -18.46 -11.56 11.33
CA GLY A 713 -17.97 -10.25 10.93
C GLY A 713 -16.54 -10.32 10.42
N PHE A 714 -15.67 -11.10 11.06
CA PHE A 714 -14.31 -11.33 10.60
C PHE A 714 -14.27 -12.02 9.24
N VAL A 715 -15.03 -13.11 9.05
CA VAL A 715 -15.12 -13.81 7.76
C VAL A 715 -15.68 -12.88 6.66
N ILE A 716 -16.74 -12.13 6.96
CA ILE A 716 -17.33 -11.16 6.04
C ILE A 716 -16.30 -10.12 5.64
N PHE A 717 -15.59 -9.54 6.61
CA PHE A 717 -14.55 -8.54 6.37
C PHE A 717 -13.42 -9.10 5.50
N THR A 718 -12.89 -10.28 5.83
CA THR A 718 -11.83 -10.93 5.05
C THR A 718 -12.26 -11.20 3.62
N LEU A 719 -13.47 -11.75 3.42
CA LEU A 719 -13.99 -12.02 2.07
C LEU A 719 -14.28 -10.73 1.30
N PHE A 720 -14.82 -9.71 1.97
CA PHE A 720 -15.03 -8.39 1.39
C PHE A 720 -13.71 -7.81 0.88
N THR A 721 -12.68 -7.76 1.72
CA THR A 721 -11.36 -7.24 1.34
C THR A 721 -10.76 -8.04 0.20
N LEU A 722 -10.89 -9.37 0.21
CA LEU A 722 -10.45 -10.22 -0.90
C LEU A 722 -11.19 -9.89 -2.20
N MET A 723 -12.50 -9.62 -2.15
CA MET A 723 -13.27 -9.29 -3.36
C MET A 723 -12.90 -7.94 -3.93
N VAL A 724 -12.68 -6.94 -3.07
CA VAL A 724 -12.21 -5.61 -3.49
C VAL A 724 -10.91 -5.73 -4.29
N HIS A 725 -9.92 -6.44 -3.75
CA HIS A 725 -8.65 -6.64 -4.45
C HIS A 725 -8.79 -7.55 -5.69
N SER A 726 -9.75 -8.47 -5.69
CA SER A 726 -10.07 -9.30 -6.86
C SER A 726 -10.71 -8.50 -7.99
N ALA A 727 -11.56 -7.51 -7.67
CA ALA A 727 -12.12 -6.58 -8.64
C ALA A 727 -10.99 -5.75 -9.29
N ALA A 728 -10.04 -5.27 -8.49
CA ALA A 728 -8.84 -4.57 -9.00
C ALA A 728 -8.00 -5.46 -9.93
N ALA A 729 -7.85 -6.74 -9.59
CA ALA A 729 -7.12 -7.71 -10.42
C ALA A 729 -7.88 -8.03 -11.72
N PHE A 730 -9.21 -8.11 -11.65
CA PHE A 730 -10.07 -8.30 -12.81
C PHE A 730 -9.98 -7.13 -13.79
N GLU A 731 -10.00 -5.89 -13.29
CA GLU A 731 -9.82 -4.69 -14.12
C GLU A 731 -8.46 -4.69 -14.83
N ARG A 732 -7.37 -5.02 -14.12
CA ARG A 732 -6.04 -5.18 -14.72
C ARG A 732 -5.99 -6.26 -15.79
N ALA A 733 -6.61 -7.42 -15.54
CA ALA A 733 -6.68 -8.51 -16.50
C ALA A 733 -7.53 -8.15 -17.73
N ARG A 734 -8.66 -7.46 -17.52
CA ARG A 734 -9.55 -7.00 -18.59
C ARG A 734 -8.91 -5.89 -19.42
N ALA A 735 -8.16 -5.00 -18.78
CA ALA A 735 -7.32 -4.03 -19.47
C ALA A 735 -6.25 -4.74 -20.30
N ALA A 736 -5.57 -5.75 -19.76
CA ALA A 736 -4.61 -6.55 -20.52
C ALA A 736 -5.25 -7.32 -21.69
N GLU A 737 -6.50 -7.75 -21.56
CA GLU A 737 -7.27 -8.35 -22.65
C GLU A 737 -7.66 -7.29 -23.70
N ALA A 738 -8.06 -6.08 -23.29
CA ALA A 738 -8.33 -4.96 -24.20
C ALA A 738 -7.05 -4.53 -24.94
N MET A 739 -5.91 -4.49 -24.25
CA MET A 739 -4.57 -4.32 -24.83
C MET A 739 -4.20 -5.46 -25.78
N GLY A 740 -4.61 -6.69 -25.44
CA GLY A 740 -4.40 -7.89 -26.22
C GLY A 740 -5.34 -8.04 -27.41
N SER A 741 -6.37 -7.20 -27.54
CA SER A 741 -7.05 -7.06 -28.82
C SER A 741 -6.05 -6.41 -29.78
N GLU A 742 -5.54 -7.21 -30.71
CA GLU A 742 -4.60 -6.77 -31.74
C GLU A 742 -5.06 -5.46 -32.39
N THR A 743 -6.38 -5.28 -32.50
CA THR A 743 -7.07 -4.09 -32.98
C THR A 743 -6.74 -2.80 -32.19
N VAL A 744 -6.74 -2.80 -30.85
CA VAL A 744 -6.45 -1.61 -30.05
C VAL A 744 -4.95 -1.28 -30.11
N GLY A 745 -4.09 -2.30 -30.00
CA GLY A 745 -2.64 -2.13 -30.18
C GLY A 745 -2.30 -1.58 -31.57
N GLN A 746 -2.95 -2.10 -32.61
CA GLN A 746 -2.81 -1.61 -33.99
C GLN A 746 -3.32 -0.17 -34.15
N LEU A 747 -4.46 0.17 -33.55
CA LEU A 747 -5.01 1.53 -33.60
C LEU A 747 -4.05 2.52 -32.95
N VAL A 748 -3.60 2.23 -31.72
CA VAL A 748 -2.68 3.11 -30.98
C VAL A 748 -1.36 3.27 -31.73
N ARG A 749 -0.79 2.16 -32.21
CA ARG A 749 0.43 2.15 -33.03
C ARG A 749 0.25 2.97 -34.30
N SER A 750 -0.88 2.84 -34.98
CA SER A 750 -1.16 3.56 -36.24
C SER A 750 -1.34 5.05 -36.02
N VAL A 751 -2.05 5.46 -34.97
CA VAL A 751 -2.23 6.88 -34.62
C VAL A 751 -0.89 7.50 -34.24
N VAL A 752 -0.14 6.89 -33.31
CA VAL A 752 1.17 7.43 -32.90
C VAL A 752 2.14 7.48 -34.08
N ALA A 753 2.20 6.44 -34.91
CA ALA A 753 3.05 6.43 -36.10
C ALA A 753 2.67 7.53 -37.11
N SER A 754 1.37 7.79 -37.29
CA SER A 754 0.88 8.85 -38.18
C SER A 754 1.31 10.23 -37.70
N TYR A 755 1.16 10.52 -36.40
CA TYR A 755 1.58 11.79 -35.82
C TYR A 755 3.10 11.94 -35.72
N ALA A 756 3.84 10.84 -35.59
CA ALA A 756 5.30 10.82 -35.62
C ALA A 756 5.91 10.83 -37.04
N GLY A 757 5.10 10.55 -38.08
CA GLY A 757 5.57 10.42 -39.46
C GLY A 757 6.52 9.24 -39.68
N VAL A 758 6.28 8.12 -38.99
CA VAL A 758 7.06 6.87 -39.11
C VAL A 758 6.17 5.71 -39.54
N ASN A 759 6.75 4.55 -39.84
CA ASN A 759 5.96 3.36 -40.13
C ASN A 759 5.37 2.80 -38.83
N PRO A 760 4.11 2.31 -38.81
CA PRO A 760 3.57 1.59 -37.66
C PRO A 760 4.48 0.47 -37.12
N SER A 761 5.25 -0.21 -37.98
CA SER A 761 6.23 -1.23 -37.55
C SER A 761 7.34 -0.69 -36.64
N ASP A 762 7.60 0.62 -36.69
CA ASP A 762 8.69 1.28 -35.98
C ASP A 762 8.22 1.81 -34.61
N VAL A 763 6.95 1.61 -34.26
CA VAL A 763 6.35 2.05 -33.01
C VAL A 763 5.98 0.85 -32.15
N ASP A 764 6.70 0.68 -31.04
CA ASP A 764 6.35 -0.28 -30.00
C ASP A 764 5.45 0.36 -28.96
N VAL A 765 4.29 -0.23 -28.71
CA VAL A 765 3.30 0.32 -27.80
C VAL A 765 3.16 -0.61 -26.61
N SER A 766 3.18 -0.03 -25.42
CA SER A 766 2.76 -0.66 -24.17
C SER A 766 1.72 0.23 -23.53
N VAL A 767 0.68 -0.34 -22.94
CA VAL A 767 -0.34 0.43 -22.22
C VAL A 767 -0.31 -0.03 -20.77
N GLY A 768 -0.27 0.93 -19.85
CA GLY A 768 -0.47 0.74 -18.43
C GLY A 768 -1.87 1.23 -18.05
N VAL A 769 -2.41 0.74 -16.96
CA VAL A 769 -3.65 1.28 -16.39
C VAL A 769 -3.36 1.86 -15.03
N GLU A 770 -3.70 3.13 -14.88
CA GLU A 770 -3.77 3.80 -13.58
C GLU A 770 -5.26 3.99 -13.21
N PRO A 771 -5.59 4.17 -11.92
CA PRO A 771 -6.98 4.32 -11.50
C PRO A 771 -7.71 5.41 -12.30
N GLY A 772 -8.67 5.01 -13.15
CA GLY A 772 -9.48 5.91 -13.98
C GLY A 772 -8.86 6.38 -15.30
N ARG A 773 -7.62 6.03 -15.64
CA ARG A 773 -6.94 6.48 -16.88
C ARG A 773 -5.99 5.45 -17.49
N TRP A 774 -5.85 5.45 -18.80
CA TRP A 774 -4.92 4.58 -19.52
C TRP A 774 -3.60 5.32 -19.79
N VAL A 775 -2.48 4.74 -19.40
CA VAL A 775 -1.16 5.30 -19.68
C VAL A 775 -0.57 4.57 -20.89
N VAL A 776 -0.65 5.17 -22.06
CA VAL A 776 -0.06 4.61 -23.28
C VAL A 776 1.40 5.04 -23.35
N ARG A 777 2.33 4.10 -23.30
CA ARG A 777 3.75 4.32 -23.57
C ARG A 777 4.09 3.82 -24.97
N ALA A 778 4.44 4.74 -25.85
CA ALA A 778 4.85 4.46 -27.22
C ALA A 778 6.35 4.74 -27.41
N VAL A 779 7.10 3.70 -27.78
CA VAL A 779 8.51 3.78 -28.13
C VAL A 779 8.62 3.90 -29.64
N VAL A 780 8.98 5.09 -30.12
CA VAL A 780 9.15 5.42 -31.53
C VAL A 780 10.60 5.18 -31.93
N THR A 781 10.82 4.25 -32.84
CA THR A 781 12.13 3.95 -33.39
C THR A 781 12.46 4.93 -34.50
N VAL A 782 13.58 5.65 -34.38
CA VAL A 782 13.99 6.68 -35.33
C VAL A 782 15.49 6.61 -35.60
N SER A 783 15.87 6.89 -36.85
CA SER A 783 17.28 6.95 -37.24
C SER A 783 17.96 8.20 -36.67
N GLU A 784 19.27 8.11 -36.42
CA GLU A 784 20.06 9.25 -35.96
C GLU A 784 19.98 10.45 -36.93
N SER A 785 19.99 10.17 -38.23
CA SER A 785 19.84 11.18 -39.29
C SER A 785 18.50 11.92 -39.23
N ARG A 786 17.42 11.22 -38.87
CA ARG A 786 16.08 11.81 -38.77
C ARG A 786 15.96 12.71 -37.54
N LEU A 787 16.53 12.29 -36.41
CA LEU A 787 16.53 13.07 -35.19
C LEU A 787 17.32 14.37 -35.33
N ARG A 788 18.45 14.34 -36.06
CA ARG A 788 19.25 15.54 -36.36
C ARG A 788 18.50 16.58 -37.22
N ALA A 789 17.46 16.18 -37.94
CA ALA A 789 16.65 17.09 -38.76
C ALA A 789 15.56 17.85 -37.97
N GLY A 790 15.33 17.49 -36.70
CA GLY A 790 14.37 18.16 -35.81
C GLY A 790 13.57 17.19 -34.92
N PRO A 791 12.81 17.72 -33.95
CA PRO A 791 11.98 16.91 -33.05
C PRO A 791 10.85 16.21 -33.82
N VAL A 792 10.75 14.90 -33.64
CA VAL A 792 9.82 14.02 -34.37
C VAL A 792 8.37 14.25 -33.91
N MET A 793 8.14 14.33 -32.60
CA MET A 793 6.88 14.78 -32.02
C MET A 793 7.17 15.89 -31.01
N THR A 794 6.56 17.06 -31.21
CA THR A 794 6.59 18.14 -30.22
C THR A 794 5.54 17.88 -29.14
N PRO A 795 5.61 18.52 -27.95
CA PRO A 795 4.60 18.35 -26.91
C PRO A 795 3.15 18.56 -27.40
N LYS A 796 2.93 19.57 -28.26
CA LYS A 796 1.61 19.82 -28.88
C LYS A 796 1.13 18.68 -29.79
N VAL A 797 2.07 17.99 -30.46
CA VAL A 797 1.76 16.85 -31.33
C VAL A 797 1.46 15.60 -30.49
N VAL A 798 2.12 15.45 -29.34
CA VAL A 798 1.81 14.38 -28.37
C VAL A 798 0.42 14.59 -27.77
N GLU A 799 0.08 15.83 -27.40
CA GLU A 799 -1.25 16.20 -26.88
C GLU A 799 -2.35 15.94 -27.92
N ALA A 800 -2.15 16.38 -29.17
CA ALA A 800 -3.10 16.10 -30.25
C ALA A 800 -3.27 14.60 -30.54
N ALA A 801 -2.19 13.81 -30.46
CA ALA A 801 -2.26 12.36 -30.59
C ALA A 801 -2.99 11.72 -29.41
N GLN A 802 -2.81 12.24 -28.19
CA GLN A 802 -3.50 11.80 -26.99
C GLN A 802 -5.02 12.05 -27.08
N ASP A 803 -5.42 13.24 -27.50
CA ASP A 803 -6.84 13.59 -27.68
C ASP A 803 -7.49 12.68 -28.73
N ALA A 804 -6.82 12.49 -29.87
CA ALA A 804 -7.29 11.60 -30.92
C ALA A 804 -7.44 10.14 -30.46
N LEU A 805 -6.52 9.66 -29.61
CA LEU A 805 -6.63 8.33 -29.00
C LEU A 805 -7.77 8.26 -28.00
N SER A 806 -7.95 9.30 -27.19
CA SER A 806 -9.00 9.37 -26.17
C SER A 806 -10.38 9.34 -26.80
N ASP A 807 -10.58 10.11 -27.87
CA ASP A 807 -11.80 10.13 -28.67
C ASP A 807 -12.07 8.78 -29.35
N ALA A 808 -11.03 8.16 -29.91
CA ALA A 808 -11.18 6.91 -30.64
C ALA A 808 -11.47 5.70 -29.72
N LEU A 809 -10.91 5.70 -28.51
CA LEU A 809 -11.05 4.61 -27.56
C LEU A 809 -12.15 4.84 -26.51
N GLY A 810 -12.67 6.06 -26.40
CA GLY A 810 -13.72 6.43 -25.44
C GLY A 810 -13.27 6.34 -23.98
N VAL A 811 -11.96 6.45 -23.73
CA VAL A 811 -11.33 6.38 -22.40
C VAL A 811 -10.31 7.50 -22.27
N ASP A 812 -10.09 7.97 -21.04
CA ASP A 812 -9.08 9.00 -20.75
C ASP A 812 -7.67 8.41 -20.87
N ILE A 813 -6.82 9.01 -21.70
CA ILE A 813 -5.50 8.50 -22.05
C ILE A 813 -4.42 9.52 -21.72
N VAL A 814 -3.31 9.03 -21.16
CA VAL A 814 -2.05 9.74 -21.01
C VAL A 814 -1.03 9.12 -21.96
N LEU A 815 -0.61 9.86 -22.99
CA LEU A 815 0.36 9.38 -23.96
C LEU A 815 1.79 9.78 -23.55
N ARG A 816 2.66 8.79 -23.35
CA ARG A 816 4.09 8.94 -23.11
C ARG A 816 4.85 8.45 -24.33
N VAL A 817 5.60 9.34 -24.97
CA VAL A 817 6.42 8.99 -26.14
C VAL A 817 7.88 8.90 -25.74
N GLU A 818 8.52 7.78 -26.07
CA GLU A 818 9.95 7.54 -25.90
C GLU A 818 10.61 7.32 -27.25
N TYR A 819 11.86 7.72 -27.41
CA TYR A 819 12.59 7.53 -28.66
C TYR A 819 13.63 6.42 -28.52
N LYS A 820 13.58 5.45 -29.43
CA LYS A 820 14.63 4.45 -29.61
C LYS A 820 15.47 4.85 -30.83
N ILE A 821 16.66 5.37 -30.57
CA ILE A 821 17.54 5.84 -31.64
C ILE A 821 18.32 4.65 -32.19
N VAL A 822 18.25 4.46 -33.50
CA VAL A 822 18.98 3.41 -34.22
C VAL A 822 20.00 4.07 -35.15
N PRO A 823 21.25 3.54 -35.24
CA PRO A 823 22.27 4.06 -36.13
C PRO A 823 21.83 4.18 -37.60
#